data_AF-A0A5B8MHN5-F1
#
_entry.id   AF-A0A5B8MHN5-F1
#
_cell.length_a   1.000
_cell.length_b   1.000
_cell.length_c   1.000
_cell.angle_alpha   90.00
_cell.angle_beta   90.00
_cell.angle_gamma   90.00
#
_symmetry.space_group_name_H-M   'P 1'
#
loop_
_entity.id
_entity.type
_entity.pdbx_description
1 polymer ?
#
loop_
_entity_poly.entity_id
_entity_poly.type
_entity_poly.pdbx_seq_one_letter_code
_entity_poly.pdbx_strand_id
1 'polypeptide(L)'
;MANLLGTVPEASENEAEVSNPLTSSVSGSSAIFIERMVILQDAAESLLCKLYELYTMQDYLATDFPKLSEILIKKFPEHPKEINLSKVDKNNLERVLDNVEGMLDSLQPWYYCLVDVMEYYSGVLSVLGEANALLRSADHSYCESLVKSFAQTATDAVRVQILLASTPRILIVQLYALAYFLDYRSKPISGFDSHEKPHEHDTLLVFLMRFDSVIPCLQQDFADYQLVVEKGIKNIFGPYCALSSSTDMLAGQEIFTSETKDSYSIGPLAGLSHQQICENLVRVEEYRDWTLWLSIACPMILTDDRVLDFLRIILNDTMLLPIFRDINLWIHAEILVHSYPKMKQILKQRKQPRQGHKTNLRSMVVGSFSQACADTAPKHVIRREFVLQLLTKCEMSLSYKSNSGFREANQCMAALALARSEVIWHMHHWRENVPQGLPTVLKLPHEEPLLKKCPPTHILKIIEAMKGLKDKLLSQEVEVVPEIVAQAKEKAAKLYNMLEKFDSGDFSVTAKSIRSVLEVGFPKEGEEGNLTAMRISWLRYLTLYPIVKLQAIDSLSTEKYGLPLLAEIQDLVNGTFLMDKLPRQVAKVNNMKVVYYFIDKFNDILEESILSNLDIDELLQSVLEVHGSFMNNNHARCHVIVDDDVAKPVQGLLDSISLQVKNILLQIEEEGYGTYEGGTDIIRVASVKGKAKSGKRKSIKQSSIFEILDKKIASPSLLGKYKMLLGLVRVLSDCKNFELSRYCIKPKGYLYAALKSALESFLARTVGTSEPYPDPSALFLKVSKFVNFLQSFQSATTVNIQRLVRDVIYQEIPSRTKFRMPILAPDSDRTSTTISEKYAAWVVSSVVHQKDSVYSSKLRTFSKGSFSAGKEAVHFSANEMKAFLKVFGLYGTLAFWNEIERSIADSLSTIHKELTSNQTFIAEVIFATSQRGELRSLTELEAKSFLLEATINAARTLGRCINFLDMLSHASHLAFGKNLSGLQDSLVHALETNAVEVLDRNLEFQQAHLLSYALGRRVEGCNPVVASIFQNMSISSKSFDLVEQLFASFLSHTCWKSIQYHPESGTLDQDMFSISLAFRHLSYVIGHCTPGVANDPDRQSVSERFEAFSDTAAPLVFGDEDAAGPKLLFLEHMLDDLYFTQSILERHFPSILIKSAKQKFLQA
;
A
#
# COMPACT_ATOMS: atom_id res chain seq x y z
N MET A 1 37.74 7.64 -18.20
CA MET A 1 37.81 9.06 -17.76
C MET A 1 38.68 9.98 -18.64
N ALA A 2 39.41 9.47 -19.64
CA ALA A 2 40.28 10.28 -20.53
C ALA A 2 39.62 11.51 -21.21
N ASN A 3 38.34 11.46 -21.57
CA ASN A 3 37.64 12.60 -22.19
C ASN A 3 37.26 13.73 -21.20
N LEU A 4 37.22 13.46 -19.89
CA LEU A 4 36.92 14.47 -18.85
C LEU A 4 38.17 15.26 -18.42
N LEU A 5 39.36 14.67 -18.61
CA LEU A 5 40.64 15.33 -18.33
C LEU A 5 41.16 16.14 -19.53
N GLY A 6 40.50 16.04 -20.70
CA GLY A 6 41.00 16.55 -21.98
C GLY A 6 40.20 17.67 -22.67
N THR A 7 39.10 18.19 -22.13
CA THR A 7 38.32 19.24 -22.82
C THR A 7 38.48 20.62 -22.17
N VAL A 8 39.42 21.39 -22.70
CA VAL A 8 39.33 22.86 -22.77
C VAL A 8 38.61 23.20 -24.10
N PRO A 9 37.70 24.18 -24.18
CA PRO A 9 37.11 24.57 -25.45
C PRO A 9 38.18 25.12 -26.39
N GLU A 10 38.18 24.64 -27.64
CA GLU A 10 39.12 24.97 -28.71
C GLU A 10 39.34 26.49 -28.87
N ALA A 11 40.60 26.90 -28.88
CA ALA A 11 41.06 28.12 -29.54
C ALA A 11 42.29 27.76 -30.39
N SER A 12 42.07 27.76 -31.70
CA SER A 12 42.97 27.84 -32.87
C SER A 12 44.46 27.49 -32.71
N GLU A 13 44.86 26.54 -33.55
CA GLU A 13 46.19 26.18 -34.05
C GLU A 13 47.29 27.27 -34.02
N ASN A 14 48.48 26.88 -33.56
CA ASN A 14 49.73 27.03 -34.32
C ASN A 14 50.86 26.18 -33.70
N GLU A 15 51.57 25.45 -34.56
CA GLU A 15 52.76 24.66 -34.27
C GLU A 15 53.96 25.56 -33.91
N ALA A 16 54.80 25.13 -32.93
CA ALA A 16 56.27 25.21 -33.01
C ALA A 16 56.98 24.62 -31.76
N GLU A 17 57.84 23.65 -32.05
CA GLU A 17 59.17 23.33 -31.49
C GLU A 17 59.42 22.99 -30.00
N VAL A 18 60.15 21.88 -29.87
CA VAL A 18 60.70 21.22 -28.69
C VAL A 18 61.87 21.99 -28.08
N SER A 19 61.84 22.27 -26.76
CA SER A 19 63.05 22.26 -25.90
C SER A 19 62.75 22.30 -24.38
N ASN A 20 63.37 21.35 -23.66
CA ASN A 20 63.71 21.27 -22.21
C ASN A 20 62.71 21.74 -21.12
N PRO A 21 62.22 20.84 -20.24
CA PRO A 21 61.44 21.21 -19.06
C PRO A 21 62.35 21.27 -17.84
N LEU A 22 62.74 22.47 -17.42
CA LEU A 22 63.13 22.78 -16.05
C LEU A 22 63.25 24.29 -15.95
N THR A 23 62.41 24.87 -15.09
CA THR A 23 62.29 26.30 -14.73
C THR A 23 61.35 27.14 -15.62
N SER A 24 60.45 27.87 -14.95
CA SER A 24 59.47 28.88 -15.40
C SER A 24 58.13 28.42 -16.04
N SER A 25 57.15 28.04 -15.20
CA SER A 25 55.73 28.47 -15.26
C SER A 25 54.89 27.76 -14.18
N VAL A 26 54.79 28.33 -12.98
CA VAL A 26 54.07 27.71 -11.83
C VAL A 26 52.75 28.42 -11.48
N SER A 27 52.40 29.56 -12.10
CA SER A 27 51.29 30.40 -11.61
C SER A 27 49.89 30.08 -12.12
N GLY A 28 49.70 29.17 -13.10
CA GLY A 28 48.38 28.84 -13.65
C GLY A 28 47.81 27.46 -13.29
N SER A 29 48.66 26.46 -13.07
CA SER A 29 48.25 25.05 -12.93
C SER A 29 47.89 24.64 -11.49
N SER A 30 48.39 25.35 -10.47
CA SER A 30 48.23 24.96 -9.07
C SER A 30 46.85 25.26 -8.47
N ALA A 31 45.99 26.04 -9.13
CA ALA A 31 44.63 26.34 -8.64
C ALA A 31 43.57 25.32 -9.13
N ILE A 32 43.91 24.48 -10.11
CA ILE A 32 42.97 23.58 -10.82
C ILE A 32 42.80 22.23 -10.10
N PHE A 33 43.72 21.86 -9.19
CA PHE A 33 43.64 20.54 -8.53
C PHE A 33 42.43 20.38 -7.60
N ILE A 34 41.92 21.46 -6.99
CA ILE A 34 40.75 21.38 -6.11
C ILE A 34 39.48 21.00 -6.90
N GLU A 35 39.37 21.48 -8.14
CA GLU A 35 38.27 21.12 -9.05
C GLU A 35 38.41 19.66 -9.50
N ARG A 36 39.63 19.23 -9.84
CA ARG A 36 39.93 17.82 -10.10
C ARG A 36 39.56 16.94 -8.89
N MET A 37 39.84 17.39 -7.67
CA MET A 37 39.50 16.67 -6.44
C MET A 37 37.99 16.51 -6.27
N VAL A 38 37.20 17.58 -6.49
CA VAL A 38 35.73 17.50 -6.43
C VAL A 38 35.17 16.57 -7.52
N ILE A 39 35.70 16.62 -8.74
CA ILE A 39 35.31 15.71 -9.82
C ILE A 39 35.62 14.25 -9.46
N LEU A 40 36.78 14.00 -8.85
CA LEU A 40 37.17 12.66 -8.39
C LEU A 40 36.28 12.17 -7.25
N GLN A 41 35.82 13.04 -6.35
CA GLN A 41 34.85 12.66 -5.30
C GLN A 41 33.51 12.21 -5.91
N ASP A 42 32.99 12.92 -6.90
CA ASP A 42 31.79 12.51 -7.66
C ASP A 42 32.01 11.18 -8.42
N ALA A 43 33.18 11.04 -9.06
CA ALA A 43 33.56 9.80 -9.71
C ALA A 43 33.62 8.61 -8.73
N ALA A 44 34.09 8.83 -7.49
CA ALA A 44 34.17 7.81 -6.47
C ALA A 44 32.78 7.29 -6.06
N GLU A 45 31.79 8.16 -5.85
CA GLU A 45 30.42 7.73 -5.54
C GLU A 45 29.85 6.90 -6.70
N SER A 46 30.07 7.33 -7.95
CA SER A 46 29.69 6.55 -9.12
C SER A 46 30.36 5.18 -9.20
N LEU A 47 31.66 5.08 -8.88
CA LEU A 47 32.41 3.83 -8.93
C LEU A 47 31.99 2.89 -7.80
N LEU A 48 31.76 3.40 -6.59
CA LEU A 48 31.24 2.62 -5.48
C LEU A 48 29.86 2.03 -5.80
N CYS A 49 28.98 2.77 -6.48
CA CYS A 49 27.70 2.24 -6.96
C CYS A 49 27.89 1.06 -7.93
N LYS A 50 28.73 1.19 -8.96
CA LYS A 50 29.00 0.13 -9.94
C LYS A 50 29.69 -1.08 -9.32
N LEU A 51 30.67 -0.86 -8.44
CA LEU A 51 31.37 -1.93 -7.73
C LEU A 51 30.45 -2.67 -6.76
N TYR A 52 29.49 -1.98 -6.16
CA TYR A 52 28.47 -2.60 -5.33
C TYR A 52 27.57 -3.55 -6.15
N GLU A 53 27.12 -3.14 -7.34
CA GLU A 53 26.38 -4.02 -8.25
C GLU A 53 27.21 -5.26 -8.60
N LEU A 54 28.49 -5.08 -8.94
CA LEU A 54 29.41 -6.20 -9.19
C LEU A 54 29.57 -7.14 -7.99
N TYR A 55 29.65 -6.58 -6.79
CA TYR A 55 29.72 -7.35 -5.55
C TYR A 55 28.47 -8.21 -5.37
N THR A 56 27.27 -7.64 -5.59
CA THR A 56 26.01 -8.39 -5.49
C THR A 56 25.84 -9.47 -6.57
N MET A 57 26.48 -9.31 -7.72
CA MET A 57 26.40 -10.25 -8.86
C MET A 57 27.42 -11.40 -8.81
N GLN A 58 28.32 -11.42 -7.81
CA GLN A 58 29.47 -12.33 -7.79
C GLN A 58 29.11 -13.82 -7.84
N ASP A 59 28.05 -14.22 -7.14
CA ASP A 59 27.61 -15.62 -7.07
C ASP A 59 27.01 -16.09 -8.39
N TYR A 60 26.36 -15.18 -9.13
CA TYR A 60 25.78 -15.46 -10.44
C TYR A 60 26.87 -15.74 -11.49
N LEU A 61 27.91 -14.88 -11.54
CA LEU A 61 29.03 -15.07 -12.47
C LEU A 61 29.83 -16.35 -12.20
N ALA A 62 29.92 -16.79 -10.95
CA ALA A 62 30.61 -18.02 -10.59
C ALA A 62 29.77 -19.29 -10.88
N THR A 63 28.44 -19.21 -10.86
CA THR A 63 27.54 -20.37 -11.01
C THR A 63 27.35 -20.83 -12.45
N ASP A 64 27.48 -19.93 -13.43
CA ASP A 64 27.31 -20.30 -14.85
C ASP A 64 28.45 -21.18 -15.39
N PHE A 65 29.66 -21.01 -14.88
CA PHE A 65 30.88 -21.68 -15.37
C PHE A 65 31.85 -22.13 -14.25
N PRO A 66 31.42 -22.94 -13.25
CA PRO A 66 32.13 -23.08 -11.98
C PRO A 66 33.56 -23.63 -12.11
N LYS A 67 33.78 -24.68 -12.90
CA LYS A 67 35.12 -25.27 -13.11
C LYS A 67 36.02 -24.37 -13.95
N LEU A 68 35.46 -23.75 -15.00
CA LEU A 68 36.18 -22.80 -15.84
C LEU A 68 36.62 -21.57 -15.04
N SER A 69 35.71 -20.98 -14.26
CA SER A 69 35.97 -19.85 -13.38
C SER A 69 37.06 -20.15 -12.35
N GLU A 70 37.04 -21.32 -11.71
CA GLU A 70 38.06 -21.74 -10.75
C GLU A 70 39.48 -21.77 -11.38
N ILE A 71 39.60 -22.30 -12.60
CA ILE A 71 40.89 -22.42 -13.29
C ILE A 71 41.39 -21.06 -13.74
N LEU A 72 40.52 -20.21 -14.30
CA LEU A 72 40.87 -18.87 -14.75
C LEU A 72 41.38 -18.01 -13.58
N ILE A 73 40.73 -18.11 -12.41
CA ILE A 73 41.20 -17.43 -11.19
C ILE A 73 42.54 -18.03 -10.73
N LYS A 74 42.67 -19.36 -10.69
CA LYS A 74 43.89 -20.03 -10.21
C LYS A 74 45.12 -19.79 -11.09
N LYS A 75 44.91 -19.62 -12.39
CA LYS A 75 45.97 -19.38 -13.38
C LYS A 75 46.28 -17.92 -13.64
N PHE A 76 45.51 -17.00 -13.05
CA PHE A 76 45.82 -15.57 -13.10
C PHE A 76 47.27 -15.31 -12.63
N PRO A 77 48.08 -14.50 -13.35
CA PRO A 77 47.72 -13.61 -14.47
C PRO A 77 47.92 -14.20 -15.88
N GLU A 78 48.12 -15.52 -16.04
CA GLU A 78 48.28 -16.15 -17.37
C GLU A 78 47.06 -15.81 -18.27
N HIS A 79 47.30 -15.48 -19.53
CA HIS A 79 46.20 -15.14 -20.46
C HIS A 79 45.41 -16.42 -20.82
N PRO A 80 44.06 -16.39 -20.94
CA PRO A 80 43.25 -17.58 -21.22
C PRO A 80 43.70 -18.38 -22.45
N LYS A 81 44.26 -17.72 -23.47
CA LYS A 81 44.82 -18.35 -24.69
C LYS A 81 45.97 -19.33 -24.40
N GLU A 82 46.72 -19.10 -23.33
CA GLU A 82 47.89 -19.90 -22.94
C GLU A 82 47.49 -21.09 -22.06
N ILE A 83 46.23 -21.12 -21.61
CA ILE A 83 45.66 -22.18 -20.77
C ILE A 83 45.01 -23.24 -21.68
N ASN A 84 45.28 -24.51 -21.44
CA ASN A 84 44.66 -25.63 -22.17
C ASN A 84 43.21 -25.89 -21.71
N LEU A 85 42.30 -24.92 -21.89
CA LEU A 85 40.93 -24.94 -21.39
C LEU A 85 40.09 -26.12 -21.94
N SER A 86 40.35 -26.56 -23.17
CA SER A 86 39.67 -27.69 -23.83
C SER A 86 39.88 -29.04 -23.15
N LYS A 87 40.97 -29.19 -22.38
CA LYS A 87 41.24 -30.40 -21.59
C LYS A 87 40.57 -30.39 -20.23
N VAL A 88 40.14 -29.22 -19.74
CA VAL A 88 39.66 -29.09 -18.36
C VAL A 88 38.15 -28.93 -18.28
N ASP A 89 37.54 -28.14 -19.18
CA ASP A 89 36.08 -28.00 -19.24
C ASP A 89 35.60 -27.73 -20.68
N LYS A 90 35.65 -28.79 -21.50
CA LYS A 90 35.28 -28.73 -22.92
C LYS A 90 33.84 -28.27 -23.12
N ASN A 91 32.90 -28.77 -22.31
CA ASN A 91 31.48 -28.49 -22.46
C ASN A 91 31.15 -27.02 -22.19
N ASN A 92 31.71 -26.42 -21.14
CA ASN A 92 31.48 -24.99 -20.87
C ASN A 92 32.26 -24.08 -21.83
N LEU A 93 33.44 -24.50 -22.30
CA LEU A 93 34.15 -23.77 -23.36
C LEU A 93 33.36 -23.74 -24.68
N GLU A 94 32.69 -24.84 -25.05
CA GLU A 94 31.77 -24.90 -26.20
C GLU A 94 30.56 -23.97 -25.99
N ARG A 95 30.00 -23.91 -24.78
CA ARG A 95 28.91 -22.95 -24.46
C ARG A 95 29.35 -21.49 -24.52
N VAL A 96 30.60 -21.18 -24.15
CA VAL A 96 31.19 -19.84 -24.30
C VAL A 96 31.35 -19.52 -25.80
N LEU A 97 31.84 -20.47 -26.60
CA LEU A 97 31.96 -20.34 -28.06
C LEU A 97 30.62 -20.10 -28.75
N ASP A 98 29.56 -20.77 -28.30
CA ASP A 98 28.21 -20.62 -28.85
C ASP A 98 27.56 -19.25 -28.52
N ASN A 99 28.08 -18.51 -27.53
CA ASN A 99 27.52 -17.23 -27.04
C ASN A 99 28.58 -16.12 -26.85
N VAL A 100 29.63 -16.09 -27.68
CA VAL A 100 30.74 -15.13 -27.50
C VAL A 100 30.28 -13.68 -27.57
N GLU A 101 29.44 -13.32 -28.54
CA GLU A 101 28.97 -11.94 -28.72
C GLU A 101 28.13 -11.47 -27.51
N GLY A 102 27.21 -12.30 -27.03
CA GLY A 102 26.42 -11.99 -25.83
C GLY A 102 27.26 -11.89 -24.56
N MET A 103 28.33 -12.69 -24.44
CA MET A 103 29.29 -12.58 -23.33
C MET A 103 30.13 -11.30 -23.41
N LEU A 104 30.55 -10.88 -24.61
CA LEU A 104 31.26 -9.62 -24.79
C LEU A 104 30.37 -8.43 -24.42
N ASP A 105 29.14 -8.38 -24.93
CA ASP A 105 28.20 -7.29 -24.65
C ASP A 105 27.89 -7.16 -23.15
N SER A 106 27.76 -8.29 -22.44
CA SER A 106 27.44 -8.32 -21.01
C SER A 106 28.63 -8.02 -20.10
N LEU A 107 29.84 -8.49 -20.45
CA LEU A 107 31.04 -8.29 -19.63
C LEU A 107 31.77 -6.97 -19.92
N GLN A 108 31.60 -6.40 -21.11
CA GLN A 108 32.27 -5.17 -21.52
C GLN A 108 32.07 -3.98 -20.55
N PRO A 109 30.84 -3.66 -20.08
CA PRO A 109 30.63 -2.54 -19.13
C PRO A 109 31.42 -2.74 -17.83
N TRP A 110 31.53 -3.99 -17.38
CA TRP A 110 32.24 -4.34 -16.15
C TRP A 110 33.75 -4.32 -16.33
N TYR A 111 34.26 -4.80 -17.46
CA TYR A 111 35.68 -4.68 -17.79
C TYR A 111 36.13 -3.21 -17.82
N TYR A 112 35.39 -2.34 -18.51
CA TYR A 112 35.71 -0.91 -18.54
C TYR A 112 35.46 -0.20 -17.21
N CYS A 113 34.56 -0.71 -16.36
CA CYS A 113 34.47 -0.23 -14.97
C CYS A 113 35.77 -0.48 -14.19
N LEU A 114 36.44 -1.62 -14.40
CA LEU A 114 37.72 -1.91 -13.74
C LEU A 114 38.85 -1.01 -14.27
N VAL A 115 38.83 -0.70 -15.58
CA VAL A 115 39.71 0.30 -16.19
C VAL A 115 39.49 1.69 -15.57
N ASP A 116 38.23 2.13 -15.45
CA ASP A 116 37.90 3.41 -14.82
C ASP A 116 38.38 3.48 -13.36
N VAL A 117 38.33 2.36 -12.60
CA VAL A 117 38.87 2.30 -11.22
C VAL A 117 40.38 2.47 -11.20
N MET A 118 41.11 1.87 -12.16
CA MET A 118 42.55 2.03 -12.30
C MET A 118 42.92 3.48 -12.62
N GLU A 119 42.27 4.08 -13.62
CA GLU A 119 42.47 5.49 -13.99
C GLU A 119 42.15 6.42 -12.81
N TYR A 120 41.00 6.21 -12.16
CA TYR A 120 40.57 6.95 -10.97
C TYR A 120 41.63 6.93 -9.87
N TYR A 121 42.13 5.74 -9.52
CA TYR A 121 43.08 5.60 -8.42
C TYR A 121 44.39 6.33 -8.71
N SER A 122 44.89 6.24 -9.96
CA SER A 122 46.08 6.98 -10.40
C SER A 122 45.88 8.50 -10.31
N GLY A 123 44.71 8.99 -10.74
CA GLY A 123 44.34 10.40 -10.67
C GLY A 123 44.22 10.90 -9.22
N VAL A 124 43.66 10.10 -8.32
CA VAL A 124 43.56 10.44 -6.89
C VAL A 124 44.94 10.56 -6.26
N LEU A 125 45.85 9.61 -6.49
CA LEU A 125 47.21 9.69 -5.93
C LEU A 125 47.95 10.95 -6.43
N SER A 126 47.77 11.32 -7.69
CA SER A 126 48.33 12.58 -8.23
C SER A 126 47.80 13.80 -7.48
N VAL A 127 46.47 13.92 -7.34
CA VAL A 127 45.82 15.07 -6.70
C VAL A 127 46.11 15.13 -5.19
N LEU A 128 46.15 13.99 -4.50
CA LEU A 128 46.56 13.93 -3.10
C LEU A 128 48.04 14.31 -2.93
N GLY A 129 48.91 13.95 -3.88
CA GLY A 129 50.30 14.38 -3.92
C GLY A 129 50.44 15.91 -3.95
N GLU A 130 49.70 16.56 -4.86
CA GLU A 130 49.65 18.01 -4.98
C GLU A 130 49.09 18.68 -3.70
N ALA A 131 47.98 18.18 -3.17
CA ALA A 131 47.37 18.71 -1.95
C ALA A 131 48.28 18.53 -0.71
N ASN A 132 49.00 17.40 -0.62
CA ASN A 132 49.94 17.11 0.46
C ASN A 132 51.12 18.09 0.44
N ALA A 133 51.64 18.43 -0.74
CA ALA A 133 52.71 19.42 -0.86
C ALA A 133 52.32 20.77 -0.25
N LEU A 134 51.04 21.17 -0.37
CA LEU A 134 50.50 22.40 0.20
C LEU A 134 50.22 22.30 1.71
N LEU A 135 49.60 21.20 2.14
CA LEU A 135 49.12 21.05 3.51
C LEU A 135 50.24 20.76 4.52
N ARG A 136 51.38 20.19 4.11
CA ARG A 136 52.49 19.83 5.02
C ARG A 136 52.95 21.00 5.91
N SER A 137 53.04 22.21 5.36
CA SER A 137 53.48 23.44 6.03
C SER A 137 52.35 24.38 6.44
N ALA A 138 51.10 24.08 6.08
CA ALA A 138 49.95 24.92 6.41
C ALA A 138 49.44 24.66 7.83
N ASP A 139 48.83 25.68 8.44
CA ASP A 139 48.02 25.50 9.64
C ASP A 139 46.65 24.96 9.23
N HIS A 140 46.34 23.76 9.71
CA HIS A 140 45.17 22.99 9.31
C HIS A 140 43.87 23.63 9.81
N SER A 141 43.95 24.43 10.89
CA SER A 141 42.81 25.13 11.48
C SER A 141 42.22 26.19 10.54
N TYR A 142 43.04 26.75 9.63
CA TYR A 142 42.64 27.80 8.69
C TYR A 142 42.40 27.29 7.27
N CYS A 143 42.89 26.09 6.96
CA CYS A 143 42.65 25.39 5.68
C CYS A 143 41.64 24.24 5.87
N GLU A 144 40.72 24.38 6.81
CA GLU A 144 39.82 23.31 7.28
C GLU A 144 39.05 22.67 6.11
N SER A 145 38.48 23.48 5.22
CA SER A 145 37.76 23.03 4.02
C SER A 145 38.61 22.16 3.08
N LEU A 146 39.89 22.52 2.91
CA LEU A 146 40.84 21.77 2.08
C LEU A 146 41.25 20.46 2.75
N VAL A 147 41.48 20.47 4.07
CA VAL A 147 41.80 19.26 4.86
C VAL A 147 40.61 18.29 4.87
N LYS A 148 39.37 18.80 4.97
CA LYS A 148 38.14 17.99 4.84
C LYS A 148 38.05 17.35 3.45
N SER A 149 38.32 18.10 2.39
CA SER A 149 38.27 17.57 1.02
C SER A 149 39.40 16.56 0.74
N PHE A 150 40.60 16.79 1.29
CA PHE A 150 41.70 15.84 1.27
C PHE A 150 41.32 14.52 1.95
N ALA A 151 40.79 14.60 3.18
CA ALA A 151 40.39 13.43 3.96
C ALA A 151 39.27 12.63 3.26
N GLN A 152 38.25 13.30 2.72
CA GLN A 152 37.20 12.66 1.94
C GLN A 152 37.76 11.89 0.73
N THR A 153 38.59 12.55 -0.10
CA THR A 153 39.17 11.93 -1.30
C THR A 153 40.07 10.74 -0.95
N ALA A 154 40.87 10.88 0.11
CA ALA A 154 41.70 9.80 0.63
C ALA A 154 40.87 8.60 1.10
N THR A 155 39.82 8.85 1.87
CA THR A 155 38.90 7.81 2.35
C THR A 155 38.13 7.14 1.22
N ASP A 156 37.64 7.91 0.24
CA ASP A 156 36.94 7.37 -0.93
C ASP A 156 37.83 6.44 -1.76
N ALA A 157 39.09 6.81 -1.97
CA ALA A 157 40.05 5.94 -2.64
C ALA A 157 40.30 4.64 -1.88
N VAL A 158 40.40 4.71 -0.54
CA VAL A 158 40.52 3.50 0.31
C VAL A 158 39.27 2.63 0.17
N ARG A 159 38.07 3.21 0.25
CA ARG A 159 36.78 2.50 0.13
C ARG A 159 36.63 1.83 -1.24
N VAL A 160 36.95 2.54 -2.33
CA VAL A 160 36.89 2.00 -3.70
C VAL A 160 37.82 0.80 -3.84
N GLN A 161 39.07 0.88 -3.37
CA GLN A 161 40.01 -0.24 -3.48
C GLN A 161 39.61 -1.45 -2.62
N ILE A 162 39.09 -1.21 -1.42
CA ILE A 162 38.63 -2.28 -0.53
C ILE A 162 37.38 -2.95 -1.08
N LEU A 163 36.41 -2.19 -1.61
CA LEU A 163 35.24 -2.76 -2.25
C LEU A 163 35.62 -3.55 -3.50
N LEU A 164 36.52 -3.02 -4.33
CA LEU A 164 37.08 -3.72 -5.48
C LEU A 164 37.68 -5.08 -5.06
N ALA A 165 38.37 -5.12 -3.91
CA ALA A 165 38.94 -6.35 -3.34
C ALA A 165 37.92 -7.48 -3.17
N SER A 166 36.68 -7.11 -2.83
CA SER A 166 35.57 -8.02 -2.58
C SER A 166 34.77 -8.39 -3.83
N THR A 167 35.07 -7.81 -5.00
CA THR A 167 34.39 -8.12 -6.27
C THR A 167 35.10 -9.23 -7.06
N PRO A 168 34.41 -9.93 -7.99
CA PRO A 168 35.00 -10.96 -8.86
C PRO A 168 35.87 -10.38 -10.00
N ARG A 169 36.65 -9.33 -9.71
CA ARG A 169 37.44 -8.56 -10.68
C ARG A 169 38.36 -9.41 -11.56
N ILE A 170 39.03 -10.42 -10.97
CA ILE A 170 39.93 -11.33 -11.69
C ILE A 170 39.15 -12.16 -12.71
N LEU A 171 37.98 -12.67 -12.31
CA LEU A 171 37.15 -13.51 -13.15
C LEU A 171 36.60 -12.72 -14.34
N ILE A 172 36.13 -11.49 -14.12
CA ILE A 172 35.63 -10.60 -15.18
C ILE A 172 36.71 -10.34 -16.24
N VAL A 173 37.92 -9.99 -15.82
CA VAL A 173 39.04 -9.72 -16.74
C VAL A 173 39.41 -10.96 -17.54
N GLN A 174 39.47 -12.13 -16.90
CA GLN A 174 39.83 -13.39 -17.54
C GLN A 174 38.74 -13.90 -18.49
N LEU A 175 37.46 -13.82 -18.12
CA LEU A 175 36.34 -14.20 -18.99
C LEU A 175 36.19 -13.26 -20.18
N TYR A 176 36.34 -11.95 -19.97
CA TYR A 176 36.29 -10.98 -21.07
C TYR A 176 37.45 -11.17 -22.04
N ALA A 177 38.67 -11.39 -21.53
CA ALA A 177 39.82 -11.69 -22.38
C ALA A 177 39.66 -13.00 -23.16
N LEU A 178 39.05 -14.02 -22.56
CA LEU A 178 38.72 -15.27 -23.25
C LEU A 178 37.70 -15.03 -24.37
N ALA A 179 36.57 -14.37 -24.07
CA ALA A 179 35.53 -14.09 -25.07
C ALA A 179 36.08 -13.22 -26.22
N TYR A 180 36.88 -12.20 -25.90
CA TYR A 180 37.50 -11.31 -26.88
C TYR A 180 38.44 -12.06 -27.82
N PHE A 181 39.27 -12.96 -27.26
CA PHE A 181 40.16 -13.81 -28.06
C PHE A 181 39.39 -14.79 -28.96
N LEU A 182 38.28 -15.36 -28.48
CA LEU A 182 37.45 -16.27 -29.26
C LEU A 182 36.71 -15.55 -30.41
N ASP A 183 36.21 -14.34 -30.17
CA ASP A 183 35.61 -13.49 -31.21
C ASP A 183 36.65 -13.14 -32.29
N TYR A 184 37.83 -12.68 -31.87
CA TYR A 184 38.97 -12.39 -32.75
C TYR A 184 39.33 -13.60 -33.64
N ARG A 185 39.36 -14.81 -33.07
CA ARG A 185 39.64 -16.04 -33.82
C ARG A 185 38.56 -16.41 -34.84
N SER A 186 37.30 -16.03 -34.57
CA SER A 186 36.15 -16.36 -35.41
C SER A 186 35.96 -15.42 -36.62
N LYS A 187 36.50 -14.18 -36.55
CA LYS A 187 36.39 -13.12 -37.58
C LYS A 187 37.76 -12.77 -38.20
N PRO A 188 38.32 -13.60 -39.10
CA PRO A 188 39.58 -13.27 -39.77
C PRO A 188 39.33 -12.24 -40.88
N ILE A 189 39.39 -10.94 -40.57
CA ILE A 189 39.36 -9.89 -41.59
C ILE A 189 40.68 -9.10 -41.56
N SER A 190 41.35 -9.12 -42.71
CA SER A 190 42.54 -8.34 -43.04
C SER A 190 42.23 -6.84 -43.07
N GLY A 191 42.95 -6.03 -42.28
CA GLY A 191 43.19 -4.62 -42.63
C GLY A 191 42.96 -3.54 -41.56
N PHE A 192 42.64 -3.86 -40.31
CA PHE A 192 42.63 -2.89 -39.21
C PHE A 192 43.35 -3.47 -38.00
N ASP A 193 44.13 -2.65 -37.28
CA ASP A 193 44.86 -3.02 -36.06
C ASP A 193 43.90 -3.55 -34.98
N SER A 194 43.59 -4.85 -35.01
CA SER A 194 42.85 -5.56 -33.97
C SER A 194 43.86 -6.33 -33.12
N HIS A 195 44.20 -5.75 -31.97
CA HIS A 195 45.08 -6.38 -30.99
C HIS A 195 44.46 -7.71 -30.50
N GLU A 196 45.28 -8.72 -30.26
CA GLU A 196 44.87 -10.05 -29.75
C GLU A 196 44.29 -9.99 -28.31
N LYS A 197 44.38 -8.82 -27.67
CA LYS A 197 43.95 -8.54 -26.31
C LYS A 197 43.08 -7.28 -26.28
N PRO A 198 42.14 -7.16 -25.32
CA PRO A 198 41.38 -5.94 -25.10
C PRO A 198 42.26 -4.71 -24.80
N HIS A 199 41.73 -3.51 -25.03
CA HIS A 199 42.39 -2.24 -24.67
C HIS A 199 42.77 -2.21 -23.18
N GLU A 200 43.96 -1.69 -22.87
CA GLU A 200 44.53 -1.57 -21.51
C GLU A 200 44.68 -2.87 -20.70
N HIS A 201 44.52 -4.03 -21.33
CA HIS A 201 44.54 -5.32 -20.62
C HIS A 201 45.82 -5.55 -19.81
N ASP A 202 46.99 -5.32 -20.41
CA ASP A 202 48.26 -5.57 -19.72
C ASP A 202 48.48 -4.60 -18.54
N THR A 203 48.08 -3.34 -18.67
CA THR A 203 48.15 -2.35 -17.58
C THR A 203 47.19 -2.72 -16.45
N LEU A 204 45.98 -3.15 -16.79
CA LEU A 204 44.97 -3.58 -15.82
C LEU A 204 45.42 -4.83 -15.07
N LEU A 205 46.06 -5.80 -15.73
CA LEU A 205 46.63 -6.98 -15.07
C LEU A 205 47.68 -6.59 -14.03
N VAL A 206 48.64 -5.73 -14.40
CA VAL A 206 49.68 -5.23 -13.49
C VAL A 206 49.07 -4.51 -12.30
N PHE A 207 48.05 -3.69 -12.54
CA PHE A 207 47.30 -2.99 -11.50
C PHE A 207 46.63 -3.98 -10.54
N LEU A 208 45.89 -4.97 -11.05
CA LEU A 208 45.18 -5.94 -10.21
C LEU A 208 46.13 -6.80 -9.38
N MET A 209 47.24 -7.27 -9.96
CA MET A 209 48.25 -8.06 -9.25
C MET A 209 48.90 -7.28 -8.09
N ARG A 210 49.13 -5.98 -8.27
CA ARG A 210 49.66 -5.11 -7.21
C ARG A 210 48.73 -5.08 -6.00
N PHE A 211 47.42 -5.21 -6.22
CA PHE A 211 46.38 -5.18 -5.20
C PHE A 211 45.90 -6.58 -4.77
N ASP A 212 46.72 -7.64 -4.94
CA ASP A 212 46.45 -8.96 -4.35
C ASP A 212 46.30 -8.88 -2.82
N SER A 213 47.10 -8.03 -2.16
CA SER A 213 46.89 -7.62 -0.77
C SER A 213 46.61 -6.12 -0.69
N VAL A 214 45.34 -5.74 -0.66
CA VAL A 214 44.91 -4.34 -0.81
C VAL A 214 45.43 -3.42 0.30
N ILE A 215 45.18 -3.74 1.58
CA ILE A 215 45.54 -2.84 2.68
C ILE A 215 47.06 -2.59 2.77
N PRO A 216 47.96 -3.60 2.67
CA PRO A 216 49.40 -3.35 2.63
C PRO A 216 49.85 -2.43 1.48
N CYS A 217 49.23 -2.57 0.31
CA CYS A 217 49.51 -1.70 -0.84
C CYS A 217 49.06 -0.26 -0.57
N LEU A 218 47.83 -0.08 -0.07
CA LEU A 218 47.32 1.23 0.37
C LEU A 218 48.26 1.87 1.41
N GLN A 219 48.75 1.10 2.39
CA GLN A 219 49.66 1.62 3.40
C GLN A 219 51.02 2.08 2.85
N GLN A 220 51.48 1.49 1.75
CA GLN A 220 52.68 1.92 1.06
C GLN A 220 52.43 3.23 0.31
N ASP A 221 51.32 3.32 -0.42
CA ASP A 221 50.97 4.48 -1.25
C ASP A 221 50.63 5.71 -0.39
N PHE A 222 49.99 5.49 0.76
CA PHE A 222 49.60 6.56 1.68
C PHE A 222 50.70 6.95 2.67
N ALA A 223 51.90 6.36 2.58
CA ALA A 223 52.99 6.63 3.51
C ALA A 223 53.39 8.12 3.54
N ASP A 224 53.34 8.81 2.40
CA ASP A 224 53.71 10.21 2.27
C ASP A 224 52.67 11.20 2.81
N TYR A 225 51.45 10.73 3.11
CA TYR A 225 50.31 11.55 3.54
C TYR A 225 50.10 11.56 5.06
N GLN A 226 50.84 10.73 5.80
CA GLN A 226 50.64 10.49 7.23
C GLN A 226 50.63 11.77 8.08
N LEU A 227 51.52 12.74 7.80
CA LEU A 227 51.61 13.98 8.57
C LEU A 227 50.36 14.85 8.46
N VAL A 228 49.78 14.96 7.26
CA VAL A 228 48.56 15.74 7.01
C VAL A 228 47.37 15.09 7.69
N VAL A 229 47.27 13.76 7.58
CA VAL A 229 46.24 12.96 8.26
C VAL A 229 46.33 13.10 9.78
N GLU A 230 47.53 12.96 10.36
CA GLU A 230 47.77 13.06 11.80
C GLU A 230 47.34 14.44 12.34
N LYS A 231 47.76 15.53 11.66
CA LYS A 231 47.37 16.90 12.04
C LYS A 231 45.87 17.13 11.89
N GLY A 232 45.25 16.61 10.83
CA GLY A 232 43.80 16.70 10.61
C GLY A 232 43.00 16.01 11.73
N ILE A 233 43.39 14.80 12.12
CA ILE A 233 42.73 14.08 13.21
C ILE A 233 42.91 14.81 14.55
N LYS A 234 44.11 15.32 14.85
CA LYS A 234 44.38 16.00 16.12
C LYS A 234 43.62 17.30 16.30
N ASN A 235 43.53 18.10 15.23
CA ASN A 235 43.09 19.49 15.31
C ASN A 235 41.65 19.70 14.85
N ILE A 236 41.14 18.84 13.97
CA ILE A 236 39.81 18.98 13.38
C ILE A 236 38.94 17.78 13.78
N PHE A 237 39.24 16.56 13.31
CA PHE A 237 38.28 15.45 13.34
C PHE A 237 38.07 14.86 14.75
N GLY A 238 39.17 14.48 15.42
CA GLY A 238 39.17 13.79 16.71
C GLY A 238 38.40 14.52 17.82
N PRO A 239 38.57 15.85 17.99
CA PRO A 239 37.77 16.67 18.91
C PRO A 239 36.26 16.50 18.79
N TYR A 240 35.70 16.60 17.58
CA TYR A 240 34.26 16.52 17.36
C TYR A 240 33.75 15.08 17.48
N CYS A 241 34.54 14.09 17.06
CA CYS A 241 34.23 12.68 17.32
C CYS A 241 34.11 12.41 18.83
N ALA A 242 35.07 12.87 19.63
CA ALA A 242 35.04 12.71 21.09
C ALA A 242 33.85 13.41 21.74
N LEU A 243 33.50 14.61 21.26
CA LEU A 243 32.33 15.35 21.73
C LEU A 243 31.02 14.59 21.44
N SER A 244 30.85 14.05 20.23
CA SER A 244 29.63 13.32 19.84
C SER A 244 29.47 11.96 20.54
N SER A 245 30.58 11.29 20.87
CA SER A 245 30.56 10.00 21.54
C SER A 245 30.25 10.10 23.05
N SER A 246 30.06 11.30 23.62
CA SER A 246 29.69 11.47 25.03
C SER A 246 28.50 12.41 25.21
N THR A 247 27.36 11.85 25.62
CA THR A 247 26.13 12.60 25.90
C THR A 247 26.36 13.67 26.98
N ASP A 248 27.10 13.32 28.04
CA ASP A 248 27.38 14.25 29.15
C ASP A 248 28.24 15.43 28.71
N MET A 249 29.24 15.17 27.85
CA MET A 249 30.07 16.25 27.30
C MET A 249 29.25 17.15 26.38
N LEU A 250 28.43 16.57 25.49
CA LEU A 250 27.59 17.33 24.58
C LEU A 250 26.55 18.19 25.33
N ALA A 251 25.93 17.63 26.37
CA ALA A 251 24.99 18.35 27.23
C ALA A 251 25.68 19.48 28.02
N GLY A 252 26.87 19.23 28.58
CA GLY A 252 27.63 20.19 29.39
C GLY A 252 28.17 21.39 28.60
N GLN A 253 28.31 21.29 27.28
CA GLN A 253 28.71 22.43 26.43
C GLN A 253 27.57 23.41 26.13
N GLU A 254 26.32 23.06 26.43
CA GLU A 254 25.15 23.93 26.21
C GLU A 254 25.03 24.49 24.77
N ILE A 255 25.50 23.74 23.77
CA ILE A 255 25.52 24.18 22.35
C ILE A 255 24.11 24.47 21.80
N PHE A 256 23.12 23.75 22.32
CA PHE A 256 21.71 23.78 21.93
C PHE A 256 20.84 24.56 22.93
N THR A 257 21.39 25.55 23.63
CA THR A 257 20.62 26.52 24.43
C THR A 257 20.42 27.82 23.65
N SER A 258 19.35 28.55 23.97
CA SER A 258 19.05 29.83 23.31
C SER A 258 19.89 31.00 23.83
N GLU A 259 20.70 30.78 24.87
CA GLU A 259 21.52 31.82 25.50
C GLU A 259 22.82 32.03 24.73
N THR A 260 23.21 33.29 24.51
CA THR A 260 24.48 33.67 23.87
C THR A 260 25.61 33.54 24.88
N LYS A 261 26.40 32.48 24.76
CA LYS A 261 27.76 32.45 25.32
C LYS A 261 28.71 32.99 24.26
N ASP A 262 29.35 34.11 24.55
CA ASP A 262 30.30 34.77 23.63
C ASP A 262 31.63 33.99 23.47
N SER A 263 31.86 32.96 24.30
CA SER A 263 33.02 32.07 24.15
C SER A 263 32.82 30.74 24.87
N TYR A 264 33.13 29.62 24.20
CA TYR A 264 33.21 28.29 24.81
C TYR A 264 34.56 28.15 25.54
N SER A 265 34.54 27.90 26.85
CA SER A 265 35.72 28.04 27.72
C SER A 265 36.49 26.74 28.00
N ILE A 266 36.11 25.61 27.38
CA ILE A 266 36.66 24.28 27.72
C ILE A 266 37.05 23.51 26.45
N GLY A 267 38.33 23.13 26.37
CA GLY A 267 38.83 22.13 25.43
C GLY A 267 38.98 22.62 23.97
N PRO A 268 38.90 21.72 22.97
CA PRO A 268 39.20 22.02 21.56
C PRO A 268 38.18 22.96 20.87
N LEU A 269 37.14 23.40 21.59
CA LEU A 269 36.13 24.35 21.11
C LEU A 269 36.48 25.81 21.46
N ALA A 270 37.57 26.02 22.21
CA ALA A 270 37.99 27.35 22.63
C ALA A 270 38.38 28.23 21.44
N GLY A 271 37.72 29.38 21.31
CA GLY A 271 37.97 30.37 20.25
C GLY A 271 37.25 30.11 18.92
N LEU A 272 36.44 29.06 18.80
CA LEU A 272 35.61 28.80 17.62
C LEU A 272 34.24 29.48 17.73
N SER A 273 33.68 29.91 16.60
CA SER A 273 32.33 30.48 16.56
C SER A 273 31.28 29.37 16.73
N HIS A 274 30.12 29.70 17.30
CA HIS A 274 29.01 28.73 17.47
C HIS A 274 28.60 28.09 16.13
N GLN A 275 28.62 28.88 15.05
CA GLN A 275 28.36 28.42 13.69
C GLN A 275 29.35 27.33 13.25
N GLN A 276 30.66 27.54 13.46
CA GLN A 276 31.69 26.54 13.14
C GLN A 276 31.50 25.24 13.91
N ILE A 277 31.08 25.33 15.18
CA ILE A 277 30.82 24.15 16.00
C ILE A 277 29.64 23.35 15.45
N CYS A 278 28.52 24.01 15.13
CA CYS A 278 27.35 23.36 14.56
C CYS A 278 27.65 22.72 13.20
N GLU A 279 28.37 23.40 12.31
CA GLU A 279 28.75 22.86 11.00
C GLU A 279 29.65 21.62 11.13
N ASN A 280 30.60 21.65 12.05
CA ASN A 280 31.45 20.49 12.30
C ASN A 280 30.68 19.31 12.92
N LEU A 281 29.68 19.58 13.75
CA LEU A 281 28.76 18.55 14.25
C LEU A 281 27.90 17.94 13.13
N VAL A 282 27.53 18.71 12.11
CA VAL A 282 26.80 18.18 10.93
C VAL A 282 27.58 17.10 10.20
N ARG A 283 28.93 17.16 10.21
CA ARG A 283 29.82 16.22 9.51
C ARG A 283 30.44 15.14 10.40
N VAL A 284 29.94 14.97 11.62
CA VAL A 284 30.60 14.10 12.61
C VAL A 284 30.66 12.63 12.19
N GLU A 285 29.68 12.17 11.42
CA GLU A 285 29.67 10.83 10.80
C GLU A 285 30.86 10.67 9.84
N GLU A 286 31.07 11.64 8.94
CA GLU A 286 32.21 11.66 8.01
C GLU A 286 33.55 11.71 8.77
N TYR A 287 33.65 12.49 9.84
CA TYR A 287 34.88 12.59 10.63
C TYR A 287 35.23 11.28 11.34
N ARG A 288 34.21 10.55 11.78
CA ARG A 288 34.38 9.22 12.35
C ARG A 288 34.91 8.25 11.29
N ASP A 289 34.27 8.21 10.12
CA ASP A 289 34.68 7.37 8.99
C ASP A 289 36.10 7.68 8.54
N TRP A 290 36.44 8.96 8.34
CA TRP A 290 37.79 9.37 7.94
C TRP A 290 38.83 8.96 8.98
N THR A 291 38.55 9.18 10.27
CA THR A 291 39.48 8.80 11.34
C THR A 291 39.74 7.30 11.33
N LEU A 292 38.71 6.47 11.15
CA LEU A 292 38.83 5.02 11.13
C LEU A 292 39.53 4.49 9.86
N TRP A 293 39.08 4.91 8.67
CA TRP A 293 39.68 4.49 7.40
C TRP A 293 41.14 4.94 7.27
N LEU A 294 41.45 6.18 7.65
CA LEU A 294 42.81 6.70 7.59
C LEU A 294 43.71 6.08 8.68
N SER A 295 43.16 5.57 9.78
CA SER A 295 43.93 4.77 10.75
C SER A 295 44.35 3.39 10.20
N ILE A 296 43.60 2.85 9.24
CA ILE A 296 43.97 1.62 8.51
C ILE A 296 45.01 1.93 7.42
N ALA A 297 44.78 2.97 6.62
CA ALA A 297 45.65 3.35 5.50
C ALA A 297 46.97 4.00 5.95
N CYS A 298 46.98 4.76 7.04
CA CYS A 298 48.14 5.49 7.55
C CYS A 298 48.56 4.99 8.95
N PRO A 299 49.08 3.76 9.12
CA PRO A 299 49.25 3.13 10.43
C PRO A 299 50.24 3.85 11.37
N MET A 300 51.11 4.72 10.84
CA MET A 300 52.08 5.47 11.64
C MET A 300 51.46 6.60 12.46
N ILE A 301 50.27 7.09 12.10
CA ILE A 301 49.56 8.10 12.91
C ILE A 301 49.23 7.57 14.31
N LEU A 302 49.17 6.23 14.45
CA LEU A 302 48.91 5.52 15.69
C LEU A 302 50.11 5.49 16.65
N THR A 303 51.25 6.11 16.29
CA THR A 303 52.35 6.34 17.24
C THR A 303 52.12 7.58 18.11
N ASP A 304 51.14 8.42 17.77
CA ASP A 304 50.80 9.58 18.56
C ASP A 304 49.74 9.26 19.63
N ASP A 305 50.04 9.59 20.89
CA ASP A 305 49.17 9.29 22.02
C ASP A 305 47.80 9.99 21.92
N ARG A 306 47.74 11.22 21.39
CA ARG A 306 46.49 11.97 21.27
C ARG A 306 45.58 11.39 20.18
N VAL A 307 46.16 10.94 19.07
CA VAL A 307 45.43 10.21 18.02
C VAL A 307 44.92 8.87 18.56
N LEU A 308 45.73 8.16 19.35
CA LEU A 308 45.31 6.93 20.02
C LEU A 308 44.16 7.15 21.00
N ASP A 309 44.17 8.24 21.76
CA ASP A 309 43.07 8.57 22.67
C ASP A 309 41.76 8.82 21.92
N PHE A 310 41.79 9.57 20.82
CA PHE A 310 40.60 9.77 19.97
C PHE A 310 40.13 8.46 19.33
N LEU A 311 41.05 7.66 18.79
CA LEU A 311 40.72 6.37 18.21
C LEU A 311 40.10 5.42 19.25
N ARG A 312 40.63 5.41 20.48
CA ARG A 312 40.07 4.62 21.58
C ARG A 312 38.63 5.01 21.89
N ILE A 313 38.32 6.31 21.93
CA ILE A 313 36.95 6.79 22.16
C ILE A 313 36.02 6.29 21.05
N ILE A 314 36.43 6.39 19.78
CA ILE A 314 35.64 5.94 18.64
C ILE A 314 35.47 4.41 18.63
N LEU A 315 36.54 3.65 18.89
CA LEU A 315 36.50 2.19 18.93
C LEU A 315 35.70 1.64 20.12
N ASN A 316 35.52 2.42 21.18
CA ASN A 316 34.62 2.10 22.28
C ASN A 316 33.14 2.34 21.91
N ASP A 317 32.90 3.05 20.81
CA ASP A 317 31.59 3.55 20.40
C ASP A 317 31.04 2.86 19.14
N THR A 318 31.90 2.20 18.35
CA THR A 318 31.50 1.61 17.07
C THR A 318 32.31 0.35 16.79
N MET A 319 31.64 -0.71 16.30
CA MET A 319 32.26 -2.01 15.98
C MET A 319 32.35 -2.25 14.47
N LEU A 320 31.41 -1.68 13.72
CA LEU A 320 31.29 -1.84 12.28
C LEU A 320 31.65 -0.55 11.56
N LEU A 321 32.49 -0.65 10.55
CA LEU A 321 32.86 0.45 9.67
C LEU A 321 32.25 0.21 8.28
N PRO A 322 31.32 1.06 7.81
CA PRO A 322 30.73 0.90 6.48
C PRO A 322 31.75 1.13 5.36
N ILE A 323 31.92 0.13 4.49
CA ILE A 323 32.62 0.28 3.20
C ILE A 323 31.72 1.05 2.26
N PHE A 324 30.51 0.58 2.03
CA PHE A 324 29.51 1.27 1.20
C PHE A 324 28.17 0.60 1.43
N ARG A 325 27.12 1.40 1.68
CA ARG A 325 25.76 0.92 1.91
C ARG A 325 25.73 -0.08 3.08
N ASP A 326 25.29 -1.31 2.89
CA ASP A 326 25.20 -2.38 3.89
C ASP A 326 26.49 -3.19 4.08
N ILE A 327 27.52 -2.99 3.23
CA ILE A 327 28.78 -3.72 3.33
C ILE A 327 29.64 -3.11 4.44
N ASN A 328 29.93 -3.89 5.48
CA ASN A 328 30.64 -3.44 6.68
C ASN A 328 31.92 -4.25 6.95
N LEU A 329 32.91 -3.61 7.58
CA LEU A 329 34.10 -4.26 8.16
C LEU A 329 34.10 -4.22 9.68
N TRP A 330 34.74 -5.22 10.28
CA TRP A 330 34.98 -5.27 11.73
C TRP A 330 36.26 -4.51 12.08
N ILE A 331 36.11 -3.25 12.45
CA ILE A 331 37.22 -2.30 12.55
C ILE A 331 38.34 -2.74 13.51
N HIS A 332 37.99 -3.33 14.65
CA HIS A 332 38.97 -3.82 15.62
C HIS A 332 39.83 -4.96 15.05
N ALA A 333 39.25 -5.81 14.20
CA ALA A 333 39.98 -6.90 13.55
C ALA A 333 40.96 -6.35 12.52
N GLU A 334 40.51 -5.45 11.65
CA GLU A 334 41.32 -4.85 10.59
C GLU A 334 42.54 -4.10 11.15
N ILE A 335 42.37 -3.33 12.23
CA ILE A 335 43.48 -2.62 12.90
C ILE A 335 44.51 -3.60 13.48
N LEU A 336 44.05 -4.72 14.06
CA LEU A 336 44.95 -5.74 14.63
C LEU A 336 45.69 -6.55 13.57
N VAL A 337 45.03 -6.85 12.45
CA VAL A 337 45.61 -7.64 11.34
C VAL A 337 46.58 -6.79 10.51
N HIS A 338 46.23 -5.53 10.22
CA HIS A 338 46.98 -4.73 9.25
C HIS A 338 47.81 -3.59 9.88
N SER A 339 47.23 -2.77 10.76
CA SER A 339 47.93 -1.58 11.29
C SER A 339 48.94 -1.94 12.39
N TYR A 340 48.57 -2.82 13.32
CA TYR A 340 49.43 -3.20 14.45
C TYR A 340 50.77 -3.85 14.04
N PRO A 341 50.82 -4.83 13.12
CA PRO A 341 52.09 -5.46 12.73
C PRO A 341 53.05 -4.47 12.06
N LYS A 342 52.52 -3.60 11.19
CA LYS A 342 53.31 -2.58 10.48
C LYS A 342 53.91 -1.55 11.43
N MET A 343 53.10 -1.02 12.36
CA MET A 343 53.58 -0.12 13.40
C MET A 343 54.68 -0.78 14.25
N LYS A 344 54.48 -2.04 14.67
CA LYS A 344 55.47 -2.80 15.45
C LYS A 344 56.78 -3.02 14.68
N GLN A 345 56.71 -3.30 13.38
CA GLN A 345 57.88 -3.47 12.53
C GLN A 345 58.71 -2.18 12.42
N ILE A 346 58.05 -1.04 12.19
CA ILE A 346 58.72 0.25 12.00
C ILE A 346 59.30 0.78 13.33
N LEU A 347 58.58 0.62 14.45
CA LEU A 347 59.09 0.97 15.78
C LEU A 347 60.35 0.17 16.16
N LYS A 348 60.42 -1.11 15.75
CA LYS A 348 61.64 -1.92 15.93
C LYS A 348 62.82 -1.42 15.10
N GLN A 349 62.57 -0.92 13.89
CA GLN A 349 63.60 -0.40 12.98
C GLN A 349 64.18 0.95 13.43
N ARG A 350 63.37 1.81 14.07
CA ARG A 350 63.79 3.17 14.49
C ARG A 350 64.74 3.24 15.69
N LYS A 351 65.10 2.13 16.35
CA LYS A 351 65.97 2.07 17.55
C LYS A 351 65.66 3.16 18.61
N GLN A 352 64.42 3.64 18.70
CA GLN A 352 64.07 4.62 19.73
C GLN A 352 63.98 3.91 21.09
N PRO A 353 64.49 4.52 22.17
CA PRO A 353 64.33 3.96 23.51
C PRO A 353 62.83 3.82 23.82
N ARG A 354 62.47 2.75 24.54
CA ARG A 354 61.12 2.52 25.10
C ARG A 354 60.80 3.52 26.22
N GLN A 355 60.94 4.82 25.98
CA GLN A 355 60.50 5.85 26.91
C GLN A 355 59.22 6.46 26.37
N GLY A 356 58.09 6.09 26.97
CA GLY A 356 56.93 6.96 27.03
C GLY A 356 55.64 6.54 26.34
N HIS A 357 55.59 5.54 25.45
CA HIS A 357 54.29 5.08 24.92
C HIS A 357 53.52 4.35 26.04
N LYS A 358 52.62 5.08 26.71
CA LYS A 358 51.84 4.59 27.86
C LYS A 358 50.80 3.52 27.47
N THR A 359 50.47 3.39 26.19
CA THR A 359 49.39 2.54 25.68
C THR A 359 49.89 1.54 24.64
N ASN A 360 49.84 0.25 24.98
CA ASN A 360 50.09 -0.82 24.01
C ASN A 360 48.86 -0.92 23.07
N LEU A 361 49.01 -0.51 21.81
CA LEU A 361 47.92 -0.50 20.81
C LEU A 361 47.13 -1.80 20.78
N ARG A 362 47.79 -2.96 20.89
CA ARG A 362 47.12 -4.26 20.91
C ARG A 362 46.20 -4.41 22.11
N SER A 363 46.64 -4.06 23.32
CA SER A 363 45.79 -4.13 24.50
C SER A 363 44.69 -3.07 24.49
N MET A 364 44.97 -1.90 23.90
CA MET A 364 43.96 -0.85 23.72
C MET A 364 42.83 -1.33 22.81
N VAL A 365 43.14 -1.84 21.61
CA VAL A 365 42.12 -2.31 20.64
C VAL A 365 41.32 -3.49 21.21
N VAL A 366 41.98 -4.44 21.86
CA VAL A 366 41.30 -5.60 22.50
C VAL A 366 40.40 -5.14 23.66
N GLY A 367 40.89 -4.22 24.49
CA GLY A 367 40.10 -3.63 25.57
C GLY A 367 38.90 -2.83 25.04
N SER A 368 39.11 -2.05 23.98
CA SER A 368 38.05 -1.28 23.32
C SER A 368 37.00 -2.17 22.67
N PHE A 369 37.39 -3.28 22.05
CA PHE A 369 36.44 -4.26 21.52
C PHE A 369 35.58 -4.87 22.63
N SER A 370 36.22 -5.32 23.72
CA SER A 370 35.49 -5.88 24.87
C SER A 370 34.54 -4.85 25.48
N GLN A 371 34.95 -3.58 25.56
CA GLN A 371 34.12 -2.50 26.07
C GLN A 371 32.98 -2.17 25.11
N ALA A 372 33.23 -2.17 23.80
CA ALA A 372 32.20 -1.89 22.80
C ALA A 372 31.09 -2.96 22.83
N CYS A 373 31.48 -4.23 22.90
CA CYS A 373 30.54 -5.34 23.04
C CYS A 373 29.68 -5.27 24.32
N ALA A 374 30.22 -4.70 25.41
CA ALA A 374 29.51 -4.61 26.69
C ALA A 374 28.63 -3.35 26.83
N ASP A 375 29.16 -2.18 26.43
CA ASP A 375 28.60 -0.88 26.83
C ASP A 375 27.97 -0.09 25.67
N THR A 376 28.26 -0.41 24.41
CA THR A 376 27.85 0.46 23.29
C THR A 376 26.34 0.49 23.13
N ALA A 377 25.66 -0.66 23.24
CA ALA A 377 24.20 -0.74 23.14
C ALA A 377 23.45 0.20 24.10
N PRO A 378 23.67 0.14 25.44
CA PRO A 378 22.99 1.05 26.37
C PRO A 378 23.42 2.51 26.19
N LYS A 379 24.68 2.80 25.83
CA LYS A 379 25.14 4.18 25.55
C LYS A 379 24.34 4.82 24.42
N HIS A 380 24.13 4.09 23.33
CA HIS A 380 23.34 4.57 22.20
C HIS A 380 21.84 4.69 22.52
N VAL A 381 21.29 3.88 23.44
CA VAL A 381 19.90 4.08 23.92
C VAL A 381 19.77 5.44 24.61
N ILE A 382 20.70 5.76 25.52
CA ILE A 382 20.73 7.05 26.23
C ILE A 382 20.93 8.22 25.25
N ARG A 383 21.79 8.06 24.23
CA ARG A 383 21.94 9.09 23.18
C ARG A 383 20.67 9.30 22.38
N ARG A 384 19.96 8.25 22.00
CA ARG A 384 18.68 8.37 21.29
C ARG A 384 17.65 9.12 22.12
N GLU A 385 17.56 8.86 23.42
CA GLU A 385 16.70 9.61 24.34
C GLU A 385 17.10 11.09 24.42
N PHE A 386 18.40 11.37 24.55
CA PHE A 386 18.92 12.74 24.55
C PHE A 386 18.64 13.46 23.24
N VAL A 387 18.84 12.81 22.09
CA VAL A 387 18.57 13.39 20.77
C VAL A 387 17.09 13.66 20.57
N LEU A 388 16.19 12.79 21.04
CA LEU A 388 14.74 13.07 21.01
C LEU A 388 14.40 14.35 21.78
N GLN A 389 14.97 14.53 22.98
CA GLN A 389 14.82 15.76 23.75
C GLN A 389 15.41 16.97 23.02
N LEU A 390 16.57 16.79 22.36
CA LEU A 390 17.24 17.81 21.57
C LEU A 390 16.38 18.30 20.41
N LEU A 391 15.83 17.38 19.61
CA LEU A 391 14.98 17.69 18.46
C LEU A 391 13.74 18.46 18.90
N THR A 392 13.05 17.97 19.94
CA THR A 392 11.87 18.62 20.53
C THR A 392 12.21 20.03 21.01
N LYS A 393 13.35 20.21 21.68
CA LYS A 393 13.80 21.53 22.17
C LYS A 393 14.08 22.50 21.01
N CYS A 394 14.72 22.04 19.94
CA CYS A 394 14.99 22.86 18.75
C CYS A 394 13.69 23.28 18.07
N GLU A 395 12.74 22.36 17.92
CA GLU A 395 11.41 22.63 17.33
C GLU A 395 10.62 23.66 18.13
N MET A 396 10.64 23.53 19.47
CA MET A 396 10.03 24.51 20.36
C MET A 396 10.72 25.88 20.25
N SER A 397 12.06 25.92 20.19
CA SER A 397 12.81 27.18 20.04
C SER A 397 12.42 27.94 18.77
N LEU A 398 12.28 27.23 17.64
CA LEU A 398 11.79 27.80 16.38
C LEU A 398 10.36 28.34 16.50
N SER A 399 9.51 27.72 17.32
CA SER A 399 8.11 28.12 17.47
C SER A 399 7.89 29.39 18.31
N TYR A 400 8.82 29.76 19.20
CA TYR A 400 8.62 30.87 20.15
C TYR A 400 9.36 32.17 19.82
N LYS A 401 10.39 32.18 18.96
CA LYS A 401 11.21 33.39 18.69
C LYS A 401 11.26 33.70 17.19
N SER A 402 10.81 34.89 16.81
CA SER A 402 10.81 35.40 15.41
C SER A 402 12.09 36.14 15.00
N ASN A 403 13.06 36.35 15.90
CA ASN A 403 14.15 37.33 15.69
C ASN A 403 15.58 36.75 15.87
N SER A 404 15.75 35.43 15.82
CA SER A 404 17.07 34.76 15.91
C SER A 404 17.16 33.54 14.98
N GLY A 405 16.75 33.66 13.72
CA GLY A 405 16.62 32.52 12.80
C GLY A 405 17.94 31.81 12.47
N PHE A 406 19.07 32.53 12.38
CA PHE A 406 20.32 31.95 11.87
C PHE A 406 20.99 30.95 12.83
N ARG A 407 21.08 31.31 14.11
CA ARG A 407 21.73 30.46 15.12
C ARG A 407 20.90 29.19 15.36
N GLU A 408 19.60 29.36 15.48
CA GLU A 408 18.62 28.31 15.65
C GLU A 408 18.61 27.38 14.45
N ALA A 409 18.70 27.89 13.21
CA ALA A 409 18.85 27.06 12.01
C ALA A 409 20.11 26.18 12.07
N ASN A 410 21.26 26.73 12.46
CA ASN A 410 22.50 25.94 12.63
C ASN A 410 22.37 24.87 13.73
N GLN A 411 21.69 25.17 14.85
CA GLN A 411 21.38 24.19 15.90
C GLN A 411 20.48 23.07 15.37
N CYS A 412 19.44 23.41 14.61
CA CYS A 412 18.53 22.44 14.02
C CYS A 412 19.25 21.51 13.04
N MET A 413 20.13 22.05 12.20
CA MET A 413 20.96 21.26 11.28
C MET A 413 21.88 20.29 12.02
N ALA A 414 22.56 20.74 13.07
CA ALA A 414 23.39 19.87 13.90
C ALA A 414 22.56 18.78 14.62
N ALA A 415 21.38 19.14 15.13
CA ALA A 415 20.46 18.21 15.78
C ALA A 415 19.97 17.11 14.83
N LEU A 416 19.55 17.49 13.61
CA LEU A 416 19.15 16.56 12.55
C LEU A 416 20.29 15.62 12.17
N ALA A 417 21.52 16.12 12.06
CA ALA A 417 22.69 15.29 11.73
C ALA A 417 23.02 14.25 12.82
N LEU A 418 22.98 14.66 14.09
CA LEU A 418 23.18 13.75 15.22
C LEU A 418 22.08 12.67 15.27
N ALA A 419 20.83 13.07 14.99
CA ALA A 419 19.71 12.14 14.91
C ALA A 419 19.86 11.14 13.76
N ARG A 420 20.24 11.61 12.56
CA ARG A 420 20.55 10.73 11.43
C ARG A 420 21.65 9.74 11.78
N SER A 421 22.73 10.21 12.40
CA SER A 421 23.87 9.36 12.77
C SER A 421 23.45 8.22 13.71
N GLU A 422 22.55 8.48 14.67
CA GLU A 422 22.02 7.43 15.57
C GLU A 422 21.12 6.43 14.86
N VAL A 423 20.32 6.85 13.87
CA VAL A 423 19.51 5.92 13.07
C VAL A 423 20.38 5.05 12.19
N ILE A 424 21.33 5.64 11.45
CA ILE A 424 22.27 4.91 10.59
C ILE A 424 23.07 3.91 11.43
N TRP A 425 23.63 4.36 12.56
CA TRP A 425 24.37 3.48 13.48
C TRP A 425 23.52 2.28 13.91
N HIS A 426 22.24 2.50 14.25
CA HIS A 426 21.34 1.42 14.62
C HIS A 426 21.13 0.41 13.49
N MET A 427 20.88 0.88 12.26
CA MET A 427 20.66 0.00 11.10
C MET A 427 21.86 -0.91 10.83
N HIS A 428 23.07 -0.37 10.96
CA HIS A 428 24.31 -1.12 10.79
C HIS A 428 24.54 -2.17 11.87
N HIS A 429 24.12 -1.94 13.12
CA HIS A 429 24.45 -2.83 14.24
C HIS A 429 23.29 -3.76 14.65
N TRP A 430 22.05 -3.47 14.23
CA TRP A 430 20.85 -4.23 14.63
C TRP A 430 20.90 -5.67 14.11
N ARG A 431 20.75 -6.63 15.04
CA ARG A 431 20.80 -8.09 14.81
C ARG A 431 22.03 -8.58 14.05
N GLU A 432 23.12 -7.82 14.05
CA GLU A 432 24.37 -8.26 13.44
C GLU A 432 25.03 -9.38 14.26
N ASN A 433 25.50 -10.39 13.53
CA ASN A 433 26.23 -11.51 14.11
C ASN A 433 27.72 -11.28 13.98
N VAL A 434 28.46 -11.77 14.97
CA VAL A 434 29.91 -11.67 14.96
C VAL A 434 30.49 -12.71 14.00
N PRO A 435 31.43 -12.35 13.10
CA PRO A 435 32.02 -13.28 12.15
C PRO A 435 32.77 -14.42 12.84
N GLN A 436 32.65 -15.62 12.28
CA GLN A 436 33.34 -16.83 12.76
C GLN A 436 34.88 -16.79 12.57
N GLY A 437 35.42 -15.76 11.89
CA GLY A 437 36.85 -15.61 11.55
C GLY A 437 37.60 -14.51 12.28
N LEU A 438 37.05 -13.96 13.38
CA LEU A 438 37.76 -12.90 14.13
C LEU A 438 39.12 -13.39 14.68
N PRO A 439 40.13 -12.50 14.78
CA PRO A 439 41.38 -12.81 15.44
C PRO A 439 41.15 -13.40 16.83
N THR A 440 41.82 -14.51 17.18
CA THR A 440 41.63 -15.27 18.44
C THR A 440 41.79 -14.46 19.73
N VAL A 441 42.38 -13.27 19.64
CA VAL A 441 42.58 -12.32 20.74
C VAL A 441 41.29 -11.55 21.06
N LEU A 442 40.39 -11.40 20.09
CA LEU A 442 39.06 -10.80 20.25
C LEU A 442 38.08 -11.90 20.69
N LYS A 443 37.95 -12.09 22.00
CA LYS A 443 37.00 -13.06 22.57
C LYS A 443 35.67 -12.38 22.85
N LEU A 444 34.57 -13.02 22.46
CA LEU A 444 33.23 -12.56 22.79
C LEU A 444 32.88 -12.91 24.24
N PRO A 445 32.20 -11.99 24.96
CA PRO A 445 31.66 -12.30 26.27
C PRO A 445 30.47 -13.28 26.23
N HIS A 446 29.66 -13.32 25.15
CA HIS A 446 28.48 -14.20 25.00
C HIS A 446 28.18 -14.57 23.53
N GLU A 447 27.45 -15.67 23.30
CA GLU A 447 26.99 -16.17 21.98
C GLU A 447 25.70 -15.48 21.45
N GLU A 448 25.11 -14.53 22.18
CA GLU A 448 23.89 -13.84 21.75
C GLU A 448 24.17 -12.71 20.74
N PRO A 449 23.22 -12.37 19.84
CA PRO A 449 23.34 -11.23 18.93
C PRO A 449 23.52 -9.93 19.71
N LEU A 450 24.43 -9.07 19.23
CA LEU A 450 24.98 -7.92 19.97
C LEU A 450 23.92 -6.91 20.48
N LEU A 451 22.73 -6.83 19.86
CA LEU A 451 21.70 -5.82 20.15
C LEU A 451 20.30 -6.38 20.46
N LYS A 452 20.18 -7.52 21.16
CA LYS A 452 18.86 -8.07 21.56
C LYS A 452 18.06 -7.20 22.55
N LYS A 453 18.65 -6.14 23.13
CA LYS A 453 18.10 -5.36 24.26
C LYS A 453 17.70 -3.90 23.95
N CYS A 454 17.84 -3.44 22.71
CA CYS A 454 17.48 -2.06 22.38
C CYS A 454 16.01 -2.01 21.90
N PRO A 455 15.14 -1.16 22.46
CA PRO A 455 13.78 -1.01 21.96
C PRO A 455 13.82 -0.39 20.55
N PRO A 456 13.29 -1.07 19.52
CA PRO A 456 13.31 -0.56 18.14
C PRO A 456 12.41 0.66 17.95
N THR A 457 11.46 0.86 18.86
CA THR A 457 10.49 1.98 18.87
C THR A 457 11.14 3.37 18.98
N HIS A 458 12.35 3.49 19.53
CA HIS A 458 13.05 4.78 19.62
C HIS A 458 13.48 5.31 18.24
N ILE A 459 13.78 4.43 17.30
CA ILE A 459 14.21 4.83 15.95
C ILE A 459 13.08 5.52 15.21
N LEU A 460 11.88 4.96 15.28
CA LEU A 460 10.70 5.51 14.65
C LEU A 460 10.32 6.87 15.24
N LYS A 461 10.38 7.03 16.57
CA LYS A 461 10.18 8.33 17.22
C LYS A 461 11.21 9.37 16.80
N ILE A 462 12.47 8.97 16.58
CA ILE A 462 13.50 9.88 16.09
C ILE A 462 13.18 10.33 14.68
N ILE A 463 12.81 9.41 13.79
CA ILE A 463 12.45 9.73 12.40
C ILE A 463 11.26 10.70 12.37
N GLU A 464 10.26 10.48 13.21
CA GLU A 464 9.10 11.36 13.38
C GLU A 464 9.51 12.76 13.87
N ALA A 465 10.29 12.86 14.96
CA ALA A 465 10.78 14.13 15.47
C ALA A 465 11.70 14.86 14.49
N MET A 466 12.51 14.14 13.71
CA MET A 466 13.34 14.69 12.64
C MET A 466 12.47 15.33 11.55
N LYS A 467 11.39 14.66 11.14
CA LYS A 467 10.42 15.21 10.18
C LYS A 467 9.73 16.46 10.72
N GLY A 468 9.25 16.43 11.96
CA GLY A 468 8.63 17.60 12.61
C GLY A 468 9.56 18.83 12.59
N LEU A 469 10.82 18.64 13.02
CA LEU A 469 11.82 19.70 13.01
C LEU A 469 12.16 20.19 11.59
N LYS A 470 12.30 19.27 10.63
CA LYS A 470 12.53 19.60 9.20
C LYS A 470 11.40 20.46 8.65
N ASP A 471 10.15 20.00 8.77
CA ASP A 471 8.99 20.69 8.23
C ASP A 471 8.85 22.09 8.85
N LYS A 472 9.12 22.20 10.15
CA LYS A 472 9.14 23.48 10.85
C LYS A 472 10.24 24.41 10.33
N LEU A 473 11.47 23.93 10.20
CA LEU A 473 12.60 24.73 9.70
C LEU A 473 12.35 25.24 8.27
N LEU A 474 11.78 24.39 7.39
CA LEU A 474 11.44 24.79 6.02
C LEU A 474 10.27 25.76 5.98
N SER A 475 9.26 25.62 6.86
CA SER A 475 8.15 26.57 6.94
C SER A 475 8.59 28.00 7.33
N GLN A 476 9.74 28.14 7.98
CA GLN A 476 10.31 29.41 8.41
C GLN A 476 11.41 29.94 7.47
N GLU A 477 11.63 29.32 6.30
CA GLU A 477 12.64 29.75 5.33
C GLU A 477 12.52 31.24 4.97
N VAL A 478 11.28 31.73 4.82
CA VAL A 478 10.96 33.12 4.47
C VAL A 478 11.42 34.12 5.55
N GLU A 479 11.50 33.71 6.81
CA GLU A 479 11.95 34.55 7.93
C GLU A 479 13.45 34.38 8.19
N VAL A 480 13.95 33.14 8.10
CA VAL A 480 15.34 32.79 8.40
C VAL A 480 16.30 33.34 7.34
N VAL A 481 16.04 33.10 6.05
CA VAL A 481 16.98 33.44 4.97
C VAL A 481 17.30 34.95 4.90
N PRO A 482 16.32 35.88 4.99
CA PRO A 482 16.62 37.32 4.99
C PRO A 482 17.51 37.77 6.15
N GLU A 483 17.35 37.19 7.33
CA GLU A 483 18.20 37.50 8.49
C GLU A 483 19.64 37.04 8.27
N ILE A 484 19.82 35.84 7.71
CA ILE A 484 21.15 35.31 7.34
C ILE A 484 21.82 36.25 6.33
N VAL A 485 21.07 36.70 5.32
CA VAL A 485 21.53 37.65 4.31
C VAL A 485 21.91 38.99 4.94
N ALA A 486 21.14 39.48 5.92
CA ALA A 486 21.44 40.73 6.63
C ALA A 486 22.74 40.64 7.44
N GLN A 487 22.93 39.56 8.21
CA GLN A 487 24.16 39.32 8.96
C GLN A 487 25.37 39.17 8.05
N ALA A 488 25.20 38.49 6.91
CA ALA A 488 26.26 38.35 5.92
C ALA A 488 26.61 39.63 5.19
N LYS A 489 25.64 40.52 4.93
CA LYS A 489 25.90 41.88 4.40
C LYS A 489 26.76 42.68 5.37
N GLU A 490 26.48 42.61 6.68
CA GLU A 490 27.28 43.29 7.70
C GLU A 490 28.72 42.73 7.76
N LYS A 491 28.87 41.40 7.76
CA LYS A 491 30.18 40.74 7.71
C LYS A 491 30.93 41.04 6.41
N ALA A 492 30.24 41.03 5.27
CA ALA A 492 30.79 41.35 3.96
C ALA A 492 31.35 42.77 3.91
N ALA A 493 30.65 43.76 4.47
CA ALA A 493 31.14 45.13 4.53
C ALA A 493 32.43 45.25 5.35
N LYS A 494 32.54 44.50 6.46
CA LYS A 494 33.77 44.42 7.27
C LYS A 494 34.91 43.76 6.48
N LEU A 495 34.63 42.65 5.80
CA LEU A 495 35.58 41.88 4.99
C LEU A 495 36.08 42.65 3.76
N TYR A 496 35.19 43.38 3.09
CA TYR A 496 35.48 44.20 1.92
C TYR A 496 36.60 45.21 2.20
N ASN A 497 36.50 45.92 3.32
CA ASN A 497 37.51 46.90 3.77
C ASN A 497 38.84 46.25 4.18
N MET A 498 38.84 44.95 4.53
CA MET A 498 40.06 44.21 4.85
C MET A 498 40.72 43.64 3.59
N LEU A 499 39.95 43.13 2.63
CA LEU A 499 40.44 42.57 1.37
C LEU A 499 41.14 43.62 0.49
N GLU A 500 40.69 44.87 0.53
CA GLU A 500 41.34 46.00 -0.17
C GLU A 500 42.81 46.19 0.22
N LYS A 501 43.21 45.74 1.43
CA LYS A 501 44.59 45.85 1.92
C LYS A 501 45.52 44.75 1.40
N PHE A 502 45.00 43.73 0.70
CA PHE A 502 45.74 42.55 0.22
C PHE A 502 45.84 42.47 -1.32
N ASP A 503 45.57 43.57 -2.04
CA ASP A 503 45.32 43.60 -3.49
C ASP A 503 46.57 43.47 -4.42
N SER A 504 47.65 42.81 -3.99
CA SER A 504 48.87 42.63 -4.80
C SER A 504 49.06 41.18 -5.30
N GLY A 505 49.33 41.00 -6.60
CA GLY A 505 49.72 39.72 -7.24
C GLY A 505 48.54 38.85 -7.72
N ASP A 506 48.77 37.55 -7.94
CA ASP A 506 47.77 36.56 -8.41
C ASP A 506 46.56 36.40 -7.45
N PHE A 507 46.70 36.83 -6.19
CA PHE A 507 45.57 36.96 -5.26
C PHE A 507 44.55 38.01 -5.70
N SER A 508 44.96 39.05 -6.42
CA SER A 508 44.08 40.14 -6.81
C SER A 508 42.93 39.63 -7.68
N VAL A 509 43.13 38.63 -8.55
CA VAL A 509 42.04 38.07 -9.38
C VAL A 509 41.01 37.33 -8.54
N THR A 510 41.45 36.49 -7.61
CA THR A 510 40.54 35.70 -6.75
C THR A 510 39.90 36.55 -5.65
N ALA A 511 40.66 37.47 -5.05
CA ALA A 511 40.17 38.48 -4.12
C ALA A 511 39.21 39.45 -4.81
N LYS A 512 39.46 39.87 -6.06
CA LYS A 512 38.50 40.65 -6.88
C LYS A 512 37.27 39.84 -7.25
N SER A 513 37.37 38.54 -7.50
CA SER A 513 36.20 37.68 -7.71
C SER A 513 35.33 37.63 -6.46
N ILE A 514 35.92 37.37 -5.29
CA ILE A 514 35.21 37.39 -4.01
C ILE A 514 34.63 38.80 -3.75
N ARG A 515 35.42 39.85 -3.96
CA ARG A 515 35.01 41.25 -3.83
C ARG A 515 33.84 41.60 -4.76
N SER A 516 33.87 41.17 -6.02
CA SER A 516 32.78 41.41 -6.98
C SER A 516 31.47 40.75 -6.55
N VAL A 517 31.53 39.56 -5.93
CA VAL A 517 30.34 38.93 -5.36
C VAL A 517 29.84 39.68 -4.12
N LEU A 518 30.76 40.21 -3.29
CA LEU A 518 30.41 41.04 -2.14
C LEU A 518 29.87 42.43 -2.56
N GLU A 519 30.28 42.97 -3.72
CA GLU A 519 29.84 44.25 -4.29
C GLU A 519 28.50 44.18 -5.02
N VAL A 520 28.25 43.13 -5.82
CA VAL A 520 26.98 42.91 -6.55
C VAL A 520 25.81 42.68 -5.58
N GLY A 521 26.11 42.24 -4.36
CA GLY A 521 25.16 42.04 -3.28
C GLY A 521 24.60 40.62 -3.24
N PHE A 522 24.23 40.18 -2.05
CA PHE A 522 23.51 38.92 -1.83
C PHE A 522 22.10 39.00 -2.45
N PRO A 523 21.52 37.86 -2.88
CA PRO A 523 20.17 37.80 -3.45
C PRO A 523 19.16 38.60 -2.61
N LYS A 524 18.24 39.29 -3.28
CA LYS A 524 17.15 40.00 -2.59
C LYS A 524 16.15 38.98 -2.03
N GLU A 525 15.30 39.42 -1.09
CA GLU A 525 14.25 38.58 -0.52
C GLU A 525 13.42 37.93 -1.65
N GLY A 526 13.42 36.59 -1.69
CA GLY A 526 12.66 35.80 -2.67
C GLY A 526 13.35 35.55 -4.03
N GLU A 527 14.58 36.01 -4.25
CA GLU A 527 15.35 35.67 -5.46
C GLU A 527 16.18 34.38 -5.25
N GLU A 528 16.11 33.42 -6.20
CA GLU A 528 17.01 32.27 -6.23
C GLU A 528 18.44 32.74 -6.54
N GLY A 529 19.21 33.09 -5.50
CA GLY A 529 20.64 33.37 -5.66
C GLY A 529 21.44 32.10 -5.96
N ASN A 530 22.59 32.23 -6.61
CA ASN A 530 23.56 31.14 -6.74
C ASN A 530 24.94 31.62 -6.28
N LEU A 531 25.33 31.24 -5.07
CA LEU A 531 26.61 31.62 -4.46
C LEU A 531 27.69 30.55 -4.69
N THR A 532 27.47 29.60 -5.60
CA THR A 532 28.43 28.53 -5.90
C THR A 532 29.76 29.09 -6.44
N ALA A 533 29.71 30.14 -7.27
CA ALA A 533 30.91 30.80 -7.79
C ALA A 533 31.79 31.40 -6.68
N MET A 534 31.18 31.96 -5.62
CA MET A 534 31.88 32.46 -4.44
C MET A 534 32.58 31.34 -3.68
N ARG A 535 31.88 30.20 -3.48
CA ARG A 535 32.45 29.03 -2.79
C ARG A 535 33.63 28.44 -3.54
N ILE A 536 33.52 28.31 -4.86
CA ILE A 536 34.63 27.84 -5.70
C ILE A 536 35.79 28.85 -5.66
N SER A 537 35.50 30.15 -5.74
CA SER A 537 36.53 31.19 -5.63
C SER A 537 37.23 31.17 -4.28
N TRP A 538 36.50 30.89 -3.19
CA TRP A 538 37.09 30.70 -1.86
C TRP A 538 37.99 29.47 -1.78
N LEU A 539 37.55 28.34 -2.33
CA LEU A 539 38.38 27.13 -2.40
C LEU A 539 39.67 27.40 -3.20
N ARG A 540 39.58 28.09 -4.34
CA ARG A 540 40.76 28.54 -5.11
C ARG A 540 41.67 29.44 -4.26
N TYR A 541 41.11 30.38 -3.51
CA TYR A 541 41.89 31.26 -2.62
C TYR A 541 42.65 30.46 -1.55
N LEU A 542 42.01 29.47 -0.93
CA LEU A 542 42.63 28.58 0.06
C LEU A 542 43.78 27.74 -0.53
N THR A 543 43.75 27.42 -1.83
CA THR A 543 44.88 26.72 -2.49
C THR A 543 46.09 27.63 -2.73
N LEU A 544 45.86 28.93 -2.97
CA LEU A 544 46.91 29.90 -3.24
C LEU A 544 47.56 30.43 -1.94
N TYR A 545 46.82 30.48 -0.83
CA TYR A 545 47.29 31.01 0.44
C TYR A 545 48.58 30.35 0.99
N PRO A 546 48.69 29.00 1.09
CA PRO A 546 49.91 28.34 1.56
C PRO A 546 51.12 28.57 0.64
N ILE A 547 50.89 28.70 -0.68
CA ILE A 547 51.95 28.89 -1.68
C ILE A 547 52.65 30.23 -1.49
N VAL A 548 51.90 31.28 -1.17
CA VAL A 548 52.47 32.62 -1.00
C VAL A 548 53.10 32.83 0.38
N LYS A 549 52.56 32.20 1.43
CA LYS A 549 53.26 32.11 2.73
C LYS A 549 54.67 31.50 2.58
N LEU A 550 54.87 30.64 1.58
CA LEU A 550 56.16 30.03 1.24
C LEU A 550 57.04 30.90 0.31
N GLN A 551 56.48 31.87 -0.43
CA GLN A 551 57.18 32.54 -1.56
C GLN A 551 57.73 33.96 -1.32
N ALA A 552 57.12 34.88 -0.54
CA ALA A 552 57.77 36.10 0.04
C ALA A 552 56.83 37.17 0.67
N ILE A 553 57.46 38.03 1.49
CA ILE A 553 57.15 39.41 1.97
C ILE A 553 56.38 39.56 3.30
N ASP A 554 57.11 40.05 4.34
CA ASP A 554 56.68 40.41 5.70
C ASP A 554 55.81 39.42 6.49
N SER A 555 56.49 38.42 7.08
CA SER A 555 55.93 37.42 8.01
C SER A 555 55.07 37.99 9.15
N LEU A 556 55.32 39.24 9.57
CA LEU A 556 54.59 39.92 10.65
C LEU A 556 53.21 40.48 10.25
N SER A 557 52.98 40.80 8.97
CA SER A 557 51.69 41.35 8.50
C SER A 557 50.68 40.24 8.19
N THR A 558 51.14 39.14 7.61
CA THR A 558 50.36 37.95 7.26
C THR A 558 49.83 37.21 8.48
N GLU A 559 50.61 37.09 9.57
CA GLU A 559 50.15 36.44 10.81
C GLU A 559 49.19 37.32 11.63
N LYS A 560 49.39 38.65 11.63
CA LYS A 560 48.59 39.58 12.44
C LYS A 560 47.24 39.93 11.80
N TYR A 561 47.13 39.94 10.47
CA TYR A 561 45.91 40.34 9.75
C TYR A 561 45.34 39.26 8.81
N GLY A 562 46.16 38.31 8.34
CA GLY A 562 45.71 37.27 7.40
C GLY A 562 44.92 36.14 8.04
N LEU A 563 45.30 35.68 9.24
CA LEU A 563 44.60 34.58 9.92
C LEU A 563 43.18 34.94 10.39
N PRO A 564 42.92 36.12 11.00
CA PRO A 564 41.56 36.54 11.33
C PRO A 564 40.69 36.74 10.07
N LEU A 565 41.29 37.26 8.99
CA LEU A 565 40.60 37.43 7.71
C LEU A 565 40.14 36.09 7.13
N LEU A 566 40.99 35.05 7.16
CA LEU A 566 40.64 33.72 6.68
C LEU A 566 39.48 33.10 7.48
N ALA A 567 39.49 33.25 8.81
CA ALA A 567 38.43 32.75 9.67
C ALA A 567 37.08 33.46 9.39
N GLU A 568 37.09 34.78 9.22
CA GLU A 568 35.88 35.55 8.92
C GLU A 568 35.31 35.25 7.53
N ILE A 569 36.16 35.04 6.51
CA ILE A 569 35.70 34.64 5.18
C ILE A 569 35.15 33.21 5.21
N GLN A 570 35.80 32.28 5.93
CA GLN A 570 35.29 30.92 6.10
C GLN A 570 33.90 30.94 6.76
N ASP A 571 33.71 31.72 7.82
CA ASP A 571 32.41 31.88 8.48
C ASP A 571 31.34 32.47 7.56
N LEU A 572 31.70 33.45 6.73
CA LEU A 572 30.81 34.00 5.72
C LEU A 572 30.43 32.95 4.67
N VAL A 573 31.41 32.23 4.12
CA VAL A 573 31.21 31.18 3.11
C VAL A 573 30.32 30.07 3.68
N ASN A 574 30.52 29.68 4.92
CA ASN A 574 29.69 28.71 5.63
C ASN A 574 28.24 29.19 5.76
N GLY A 575 28.05 30.48 6.05
CA GLY A 575 26.73 31.11 6.09
C GLY A 575 26.02 31.07 4.74
N THR A 576 26.75 31.19 3.63
CA THR A 576 26.15 31.18 2.29
C THR A 576 25.39 29.89 1.97
N PHE A 577 25.78 28.74 2.55
CA PHE A 577 25.12 27.45 2.30
C PHE A 577 23.65 27.43 2.75
N LEU A 578 23.33 28.23 3.78
CA LEU A 578 21.97 28.38 4.30
C LEU A 578 21.19 29.52 3.62
N MET A 579 21.84 30.36 2.80
CA MET A 579 21.17 31.48 2.11
C MET A 579 20.53 31.08 0.79
N ASP A 580 21.22 30.27 -0.03
CA ASP A 580 20.79 29.97 -1.41
C ASP A 580 20.32 28.52 -1.60
N LYS A 581 20.52 27.67 -0.59
CA LYS A 581 20.31 26.22 -0.67
C LYS A 581 19.76 25.61 0.62
N LEU A 582 19.04 26.36 1.46
CA LEU A 582 18.50 25.83 2.73
C LEU A 582 17.71 24.53 2.52
N PRO A 583 16.72 24.43 1.61
CA PRO A 583 16.00 23.19 1.37
C PRO A 583 16.90 22.03 0.95
N ARG A 584 17.92 22.30 0.13
CA ARG A 584 18.90 21.29 -0.31
C ARG A 584 19.83 20.85 0.82
N GLN A 585 20.24 21.76 1.70
CA GLN A 585 21.07 21.43 2.86
C GLN A 585 20.27 20.60 3.88
N VAL A 586 19.04 21.01 4.17
CA VAL A 586 18.13 20.25 5.04
C VAL A 586 17.88 18.86 4.47
N ALA A 587 17.62 18.75 3.16
CA ALA A 587 17.48 17.46 2.49
C ALA A 587 18.76 16.61 2.58
N LYS A 588 19.96 17.20 2.47
CA LYS A 588 21.23 16.50 2.63
C LYS A 588 21.43 15.97 4.04
N VAL A 589 21.11 16.76 5.06
CA VAL A 589 21.29 16.38 6.47
C VAL A 589 20.24 15.39 6.94
N ASN A 590 18.99 15.53 6.49
CA ASN A 590 17.88 14.64 6.83
C ASN A 590 17.78 13.41 5.89
N ASN A 591 18.77 13.16 5.04
CA ASN A 591 18.69 12.11 4.04
C ASN A 591 18.80 10.72 4.67
N MET A 592 17.74 9.91 4.54
CA MET A 592 17.68 8.54 5.06
C MET A 592 17.86 7.48 3.96
N LYS A 593 18.44 7.85 2.81
CA LYS A 593 18.61 6.97 1.65
C LYS A 593 19.23 5.61 1.98
N VAL A 594 20.19 5.57 2.89
CA VAL A 594 20.92 4.34 3.27
C VAL A 594 20.00 3.26 3.88
N VAL A 595 18.86 3.65 4.47
CA VAL A 595 17.88 2.71 5.07
C VAL A 595 17.33 1.73 4.03
N TYR A 596 17.35 2.06 2.73
CA TYR A 596 16.97 1.15 1.65
C TYR A 596 17.69 -0.20 1.73
N TYR A 597 18.99 -0.21 2.01
CA TYR A 597 19.79 -1.44 2.09
C TYR A 597 19.54 -2.24 3.37
N PHE A 598 18.71 -1.69 4.27
CA PHE A 598 18.29 -2.32 5.51
C PHE A 598 16.76 -2.45 5.55
N ILE A 599 16.08 -2.49 4.40
CA ILE A 599 14.62 -2.41 4.32
C ILE A 599 13.93 -3.53 5.10
N ASP A 600 14.49 -4.74 5.09
CA ASP A 600 13.95 -5.87 5.85
C ASP A 600 14.02 -5.60 7.36
N LYS A 601 15.17 -5.11 7.84
CA LYS A 601 15.35 -4.71 9.25
C LYS A 601 14.41 -3.56 9.63
N PHE A 602 14.21 -2.61 8.72
CA PHE A 602 13.32 -1.47 8.94
C PHE A 602 11.85 -1.91 8.99
N ASN A 603 11.43 -2.83 8.12
CA ASN A 603 10.08 -3.42 8.14
C ASN A 603 9.83 -4.22 9.43
N ASP A 604 10.81 -4.99 9.91
CA ASP A 604 10.72 -5.67 11.22
C ASP A 604 10.47 -4.65 12.36
N ILE A 605 11.20 -3.53 12.37
CA ILE A 605 11.04 -2.45 13.35
C ILE A 605 9.62 -1.84 13.25
N LEU A 606 9.11 -1.65 12.04
CA LEU A 606 7.77 -1.12 11.81
C LEU A 606 6.69 -2.08 12.29
N GLU A 607 6.79 -3.36 11.97
CA GLU A 607 5.83 -4.38 12.40
C GLU A 607 5.79 -4.50 13.93
N GLU A 608 6.95 -4.57 14.59
CA GLU A 608 7.04 -4.59 16.05
C GLU A 608 6.44 -3.31 16.70
N SER A 609 6.53 -2.17 16.00
CA SER A 609 6.02 -0.89 16.49
C SER A 609 4.52 -0.70 16.27
N ILE A 610 3.97 -1.17 15.15
CA ILE A 610 2.52 -1.19 14.88
C ILE A 610 1.80 -2.06 15.92
N LEU A 611 2.40 -3.20 16.29
CA LEU A 611 1.86 -4.11 17.31
C LEU A 611 1.89 -3.53 18.74
N SER A 612 2.75 -2.53 19.01
CA SER A 612 2.95 -1.95 20.35
C SER A 612 2.15 -0.67 20.63
N ASN A 613 1.20 -0.30 19.74
CA ASN A 613 0.21 0.77 19.99
C ASN A 613 0.79 2.20 20.13
N LEU A 614 1.90 2.50 19.45
CA LEU A 614 2.43 3.86 19.30
C LEU A 614 1.45 4.75 18.51
N ASP A 615 1.53 6.08 18.65
CA ASP A 615 0.75 7.01 17.82
C ASP A 615 1.11 6.83 16.33
N ILE A 616 0.30 6.05 15.61
CA ILE A 616 0.59 5.62 14.23
C ILE A 616 0.41 6.79 13.23
N ASP A 617 -0.33 7.85 13.62
CA ASP A 617 -0.79 8.93 12.75
C ASP A 617 0.39 9.69 12.11
N GLU A 618 1.35 10.14 12.92
CA GLU A 618 2.54 10.88 12.46
C GLU A 618 3.64 9.93 11.97
N LEU A 619 3.67 8.71 12.51
CA LEU A 619 4.65 7.69 12.16
C LEU A 619 4.55 7.27 10.69
N LEU A 620 3.34 6.96 10.18
CA LEU A 620 3.21 6.48 8.81
C LEU A 620 3.72 7.51 7.80
N GLN A 621 3.41 8.79 7.99
CA GLN A 621 3.89 9.84 7.07
C GLN A 621 5.42 9.96 7.10
N SER A 622 6.03 9.81 8.28
CA SER A 622 7.48 9.86 8.45
C SER A 622 8.17 8.68 7.78
N VAL A 623 7.59 7.48 7.88
CA VAL A 623 8.04 6.26 7.22
C VAL A 623 7.98 6.39 5.70
N LEU A 624 6.86 6.89 5.17
CA LEU A 624 6.68 7.10 3.74
C LEU A 624 7.68 8.11 3.15
N GLU A 625 8.05 9.14 3.92
CA GLU A 625 9.07 10.09 3.52
C GLU A 625 10.47 9.46 3.45
N VAL A 626 10.79 8.55 4.39
CA VAL A 626 12.03 7.75 4.32
C VAL A 626 12.07 6.95 3.02
N HIS A 627 10.97 6.28 2.65
CA HIS A 627 10.87 5.59 1.35
C HIS A 627 11.06 6.53 0.16
N GLY A 628 10.51 7.75 0.22
CA GLY A 628 10.73 8.79 -0.80
C GLY A 628 12.19 9.16 -1.00
N SER A 629 13.03 8.99 0.03
CA SER A 629 14.47 9.28 -0.06
C SER A 629 15.30 8.20 -0.77
N PHE A 630 14.74 6.99 -1.00
CA PHE A 630 15.51 5.85 -1.51
C PHE A 630 16.07 6.07 -2.92
N MET A 631 15.36 6.79 -3.78
CA MET A 631 15.83 7.14 -5.12
C MET A 631 17.10 7.99 -5.10
N ASN A 632 17.39 8.68 -3.99
CA ASN A 632 18.62 9.47 -3.84
C ASN A 632 19.89 8.59 -3.71
N ASN A 633 19.76 7.26 -3.64
CA ASN A 633 20.89 6.34 -3.74
C ASN A 633 21.41 6.14 -5.17
N ASN A 634 20.63 6.57 -6.18
CA ASN A 634 21.06 6.54 -7.56
C ASN A 634 22.05 7.68 -7.83
N HIS A 635 23.12 7.35 -8.54
CA HIS A 635 24.06 8.33 -9.04
C HIS A 635 23.65 8.73 -10.47
N ALA A 636 23.98 9.95 -10.91
CA ALA A 636 23.63 10.42 -12.27
C ALA A 636 24.18 9.54 -13.40
N ARG A 637 25.22 8.73 -13.11
CA ARG A 637 25.88 7.81 -14.04
C ARG A 637 25.59 6.33 -13.75
N CYS A 638 24.82 6.01 -12.72
CA CYS A 638 24.53 4.64 -12.28
C CYS A 638 23.19 4.60 -11.53
N HIS A 639 22.19 4.00 -12.18
CA HIS A 639 20.85 3.82 -11.62
C HIS A 639 20.70 2.39 -11.15
N VAL A 640 20.89 2.17 -9.85
CA VAL A 640 20.82 0.84 -9.22
C VAL A 640 19.38 0.51 -8.82
N ILE A 641 18.64 1.51 -8.34
CA ILE A 641 17.29 1.36 -7.81
C ILE A 641 16.28 1.81 -8.85
N VAL A 642 15.33 0.94 -9.17
CA VAL A 642 14.23 1.25 -10.09
C VAL A 642 13.00 1.70 -9.29
N ASP A 643 12.13 2.50 -9.92
CA ASP A 643 10.91 3.03 -9.29
C ASP A 643 10.06 1.93 -8.62
N ASP A 644 10.00 0.74 -9.21
CA ASP A 644 9.26 -0.41 -8.71
C ASP A 644 9.81 -0.96 -7.38
N ASP A 645 11.12 -0.87 -7.17
CA ASP A 645 11.79 -1.38 -5.97
C ASP A 645 11.45 -0.51 -4.75
N VAL A 646 11.14 0.77 -4.97
CA VAL A 646 10.71 1.70 -3.92
C VAL A 646 9.20 1.60 -3.69
N ALA A 647 8.41 1.42 -4.75
CA ALA A 647 6.95 1.38 -4.66
C ALA A 647 6.42 0.09 -4.01
N LYS A 648 6.96 -1.09 -4.35
CA LYS A 648 6.45 -2.39 -3.88
C LYS A 648 6.48 -2.54 -2.35
N PRO A 649 7.57 -2.19 -1.62
CA PRO A 649 7.58 -2.27 -0.16
C PRO A 649 6.51 -1.39 0.50
N VAL A 650 6.29 -0.19 -0.06
CA VAL A 650 5.26 0.73 0.44
C VAL A 650 3.86 0.21 0.18
N GLN A 651 3.61 -0.35 -1.00
CA GLN A 651 2.35 -1.02 -1.29
C GLN A 651 2.11 -2.19 -0.34
N GLY A 652 3.13 -3.03 -0.10
CA GLY A 652 3.06 -4.14 0.86
C GLY A 652 2.77 -3.68 2.29
N LEU A 653 3.38 -2.58 2.75
CA LEU A 653 3.07 -1.98 4.05
C LEU A 653 1.61 -1.51 4.13
N LEU A 654 1.14 -0.78 3.13
CA LEU A 654 -0.24 -0.28 3.10
C LEU A 654 -1.27 -1.41 2.98
N ASP A 655 -0.95 -2.48 2.24
CA ASP A 655 -1.75 -3.70 2.16
C ASP A 655 -1.80 -4.43 3.50
N SER A 656 -0.66 -4.54 4.21
CA SER A 656 -0.59 -5.12 5.56
C SER A 656 -1.44 -4.33 6.56
N ILE A 657 -1.32 -3.00 6.58
CA ILE A 657 -2.15 -2.14 7.43
C ILE A 657 -3.64 -2.28 7.07
N SER A 658 -3.97 -2.30 5.79
CA SER A 658 -5.34 -2.48 5.29
C SER A 658 -5.93 -3.82 5.70
N LEU A 659 -5.12 -4.87 5.65
CA LEU A 659 -5.49 -6.21 6.12
C LEU A 659 -5.70 -6.22 7.63
N GLN A 660 -4.87 -5.53 8.41
CA GLN A 660 -5.07 -5.37 9.86
C GLN A 660 -6.37 -4.61 10.17
N VAL A 661 -6.66 -3.50 9.48
CA VAL A 661 -7.93 -2.77 9.61
C VAL A 661 -9.11 -3.71 9.36
N LYS A 662 -9.08 -4.48 8.26
CA LYS A 662 -10.10 -5.50 7.96
C LYS A 662 -10.20 -6.51 9.11
N ASN A 663 -9.10 -7.12 9.53
CA ASN A 663 -9.12 -8.19 10.53
C ASN A 663 -9.62 -7.70 11.89
N ILE A 664 -9.17 -6.54 12.37
CA ILE A 664 -9.61 -5.96 13.63
C ILE A 664 -11.11 -5.62 13.57
N LEU A 665 -11.58 -5.06 12.45
CA LEU A 665 -13.00 -4.76 12.25
C LEU A 665 -13.86 -6.02 12.36
N LEU A 666 -13.42 -7.13 11.75
CA LEU A 666 -14.12 -8.42 11.79
C LEU A 666 -14.03 -9.09 13.17
N GLN A 667 -12.92 -8.94 13.90
CA GLN A 667 -12.80 -9.44 15.29
C GLN A 667 -13.69 -8.67 16.27
N ILE A 668 -13.79 -7.34 16.13
CA ILE A 668 -14.69 -6.53 16.95
C ILE A 668 -16.14 -6.96 16.72
N GLU A 669 -16.49 -7.35 15.49
CA GLU A 669 -17.80 -7.91 15.18
C GLU A 669 -18.03 -9.23 15.93
N GLU A 670 -17.11 -10.18 15.83
CA GLU A 670 -17.19 -11.50 16.48
C GLU A 670 -17.27 -11.40 18.02
N GLU A 671 -16.43 -10.55 18.63
CA GLU A 671 -16.32 -10.43 20.09
C GLU A 671 -17.38 -9.49 20.70
N GLY A 672 -17.79 -8.43 19.98
CA GLY A 672 -18.63 -7.34 20.50
C GLY A 672 -20.13 -7.55 20.32
N TYR A 673 -20.56 -8.35 19.35
CA TYR A 673 -21.98 -8.47 18.98
C TYR A 673 -22.67 -9.76 19.42
N GLY A 674 -21.92 -10.77 19.88
CA GLY A 674 -22.47 -12.00 20.45
C GLY A 674 -23.25 -11.81 21.76
N THR A 675 -23.09 -10.67 22.45
CA THR A 675 -23.70 -10.41 23.77
C THR A 675 -24.92 -9.49 23.76
N TYR A 676 -25.28 -8.89 22.62
CA TYR A 676 -26.44 -8.01 22.48
C TYR A 676 -27.57 -8.66 21.64
N GLU A 677 -28.13 -9.75 22.18
CA GLU A 677 -29.44 -10.33 21.78
C GLU A 677 -30.64 -9.49 22.27
N GLY A 678 -30.46 -8.28 22.79
CA GLY A 678 -31.55 -7.44 23.32
C GLY A 678 -32.54 -6.87 22.28
N GLY A 679 -32.58 -7.43 21.06
CA GLY A 679 -33.50 -7.05 19.98
C GLY A 679 -34.38 -8.20 19.49
N THR A 680 -34.14 -9.44 19.92
CA THR A 680 -34.99 -10.61 19.59
C THR A 680 -36.16 -10.79 20.57
N ASP A 681 -36.52 -9.72 21.29
CA ASP A 681 -37.65 -9.67 22.23
C ASP A 681 -39.03 -9.82 21.57
N ILE A 682 -39.14 -9.88 20.24
CA ILE A 682 -40.43 -10.20 19.61
C ILE A 682 -40.63 -11.72 19.48
N ILE A 683 -39.56 -12.51 19.37
CA ILE A 683 -39.66 -13.97 19.18
C ILE A 683 -39.65 -14.72 20.53
N ARG A 684 -38.93 -14.22 21.56
CA ARG A 684 -38.95 -14.82 22.92
C ARG A 684 -40.13 -14.38 23.80
N VAL A 685 -40.81 -13.27 23.51
CA VAL A 685 -41.98 -12.84 24.32
C VAL A 685 -43.23 -13.70 24.05
N ALA A 686 -43.24 -14.52 22.99
CA ALA A 686 -44.33 -15.47 22.74
C ALA A 686 -44.38 -16.62 23.76
N SER A 687 -43.28 -16.94 24.45
CA SER A 687 -43.26 -18.02 25.47
C SER A 687 -43.59 -17.55 26.89
N VAL A 688 -43.86 -16.26 27.11
CA VAL A 688 -44.21 -15.70 28.44
C VAL A 688 -45.44 -14.80 28.33
N LYS A 689 -46.59 -15.37 27.91
CA LYS A 689 -47.90 -14.74 28.17
C LYS A 689 -48.50 -15.31 29.44
N GLY A 690 -48.03 -14.75 30.56
CA GLY A 690 -48.63 -14.92 31.88
C GLY A 690 -48.40 -13.66 32.72
N LYS A 691 -49.32 -12.70 32.62
CA LYS A 691 -49.50 -11.51 33.50
C LYS A 691 -48.32 -10.53 33.60
N ALA A 692 -48.44 -9.37 32.95
CA ALA A 692 -47.84 -8.13 33.46
C ALA A 692 -48.64 -6.89 33.01
N LYS A 693 -48.93 -6.03 33.99
CA LYS A 693 -49.73 -4.81 33.88
C LYS A 693 -49.01 -3.70 33.11
N SER A 694 -49.83 -2.84 32.51
CA SER A 694 -49.49 -1.57 31.87
C SER A 694 -48.46 -0.73 32.64
N GLY A 695 -47.32 -0.44 32.03
CA GLY A 695 -46.36 0.57 32.45
C GLY A 695 -46.02 1.50 31.29
N LYS A 696 -46.14 2.82 31.51
CA LYS A 696 -45.95 3.89 30.53
C LYS A 696 -44.59 3.82 29.82
N ARG A 697 -44.60 3.84 28.48
CA ARG A 697 -43.42 4.07 27.63
C ARG A 697 -42.84 5.47 27.91
N LYS A 698 -41.66 5.54 28.53
CA LYS A 698 -40.80 6.72 28.46
C LYS A 698 -40.04 6.68 27.14
N SER A 699 -40.09 7.77 26.39
CA SER A 699 -39.28 7.97 25.17
C SER A 699 -37.80 7.90 25.53
N ILE A 700 -37.09 6.91 25.00
CA ILE A 700 -35.64 6.86 25.05
C ILE A 700 -35.15 7.90 24.03
N LYS A 701 -34.59 9.01 24.53
CA LYS A 701 -33.78 9.91 23.70
C LYS A 701 -32.63 9.10 23.12
N GLN A 702 -32.40 9.20 21.81
CA GLN A 702 -31.22 8.66 21.14
C GLN A 702 -29.96 9.30 21.74
N SER A 703 -29.39 8.69 22.76
CA SER A 703 -27.99 8.91 23.14
C SER A 703 -27.12 8.32 22.04
N SER A 704 -26.06 9.05 21.65
CA SER A 704 -25.14 8.61 20.60
C SER A 704 -24.51 7.26 20.95
N ILE A 705 -24.27 6.40 19.95
CA ILE A 705 -23.62 5.10 20.11
C ILE A 705 -22.23 5.24 20.81
N PHE A 706 -21.59 6.40 20.69
CA PHE A 706 -20.35 6.76 21.39
C PHE A 706 -20.47 6.72 22.92
N GLU A 707 -21.57 7.20 23.51
CA GLU A 707 -21.76 7.17 24.97
C GLU A 707 -22.05 5.76 25.53
N ILE A 708 -22.53 4.85 24.67
CA ILE A 708 -22.80 3.45 25.04
C ILE A 708 -21.52 2.62 24.90
N LEU A 709 -20.68 2.90 23.91
CA LEU A 709 -19.39 2.22 23.72
C LEU A 709 -18.40 2.51 24.87
N ASP A 710 -18.29 3.77 25.31
CA ASP A 710 -17.37 4.14 26.40
C ASP A 710 -17.80 3.60 27.78
N LYS A 711 -19.10 3.32 27.97
CA LYS A 711 -19.65 2.82 29.25
C LYS A 711 -19.95 1.32 29.29
N LYS A 712 -19.95 0.59 28.16
CA LYS A 712 -20.41 -0.81 28.09
C LYS A 712 -19.57 -1.77 27.23
N ILE A 713 -18.36 -1.42 26.79
CA ILE A 713 -17.43 -2.43 26.29
C ILE A 713 -16.99 -3.30 27.47
N ALA A 714 -17.46 -4.54 27.51
CA ALA A 714 -17.34 -5.45 28.66
C ALA A 714 -15.93 -6.03 28.90
N SER A 715 -14.94 -5.71 28.04
CA SER A 715 -13.57 -6.22 28.16
C SER A 715 -12.53 -5.16 27.76
N PRO A 716 -11.47 -4.93 28.58
CA PRO A 716 -10.36 -4.02 28.26
C PRO A 716 -9.68 -4.32 26.91
N SER A 717 -9.67 -5.58 26.49
CA SER A 717 -9.12 -6.03 25.20
C SER A 717 -9.86 -5.43 23.99
N LEU A 718 -11.19 -5.42 24.02
CA LEU A 718 -12.04 -4.94 22.92
C LEU A 718 -11.99 -3.40 22.79
N LEU A 719 -11.86 -2.69 23.92
CA LEU A 719 -11.61 -1.24 23.91
C LEU A 719 -10.23 -0.92 23.31
N GLY A 720 -9.22 -1.74 23.62
CA GLY A 720 -7.89 -1.65 23.00
C GLY A 720 -7.94 -1.82 21.48
N LYS A 721 -8.62 -2.87 20.99
CA LYS A 721 -8.83 -3.13 19.55
C LYS A 721 -9.58 -2.00 18.86
N TYR A 722 -10.62 -1.44 19.49
CA TYR A 722 -11.37 -0.31 18.94
C TYR A 722 -10.51 0.95 18.82
N LYS A 723 -9.71 1.26 19.85
CA LYS A 723 -8.77 2.40 19.80
C LYS A 723 -7.72 2.24 18.71
N MET A 724 -7.16 1.03 18.57
CA MET A 724 -6.22 0.69 17.51
C MET A 724 -6.86 0.87 16.12
N LEU A 725 -8.08 0.36 15.91
CA LEU A 725 -8.81 0.53 14.66
C LEU A 725 -9.08 2.01 14.35
N LEU A 726 -9.53 2.78 15.33
CA LEU A 726 -9.80 4.21 15.16
C LEU A 726 -8.52 4.98 14.80
N GLY A 727 -7.39 4.63 15.42
CA GLY A 727 -6.07 5.12 15.05
C GLY A 727 -5.79 4.83 13.58
N LEU A 728 -5.71 3.55 13.19
CA LEU A 728 -5.40 3.15 11.81
C LEU A 728 -6.31 3.79 10.74
N VAL A 729 -7.61 3.94 11.02
CA VAL A 729 -8.57 4.60 10.12
C VAL A 729 -8.25 6.09 9.96
N ARG A 730 -7.87 6.79 11.05
CA ARG A 730 -7.42 8.18 11.00
C ARG A 730 -6.10 8.31 10.26
N VAL A 731 -5.10 7.50 10.58
CA VAL A 731 -3.81 7.46 9.88
C VAL A 731 -4.02 7.44 8.36
N LEU A 732 -4.75 6.43 7.85
CA LEU A 732 -4.93 6.25 6.41
C LEU A 732 -5.83 7.32 5.77
N SER A 733 -6.72 7.93 6.56
CA SER A 733 -7.57 9.03 6.10
C SER A 733 -6.82 10.36 6.04
N ASP A 734 -5.98 10.66 7.00
CA ASP A 734 -5.37 11.98 7.15
C ASP A 734 -4.00 12.03 6.47
N CYS A 735 -3.41 10.86 6.19
CA CYS A 735 -2.20 10.76 5.39
C CYS A 735 -2.41 11.40 4.00
N LYS A 736 -1.53 12.35 3.67
CA LYS A 736 -1.52 13.03 2.38
C LYS A 736 -1.16 12.04 1.27
N ASN A 737 -1.65 12.29 0.06
CA ASN A 737 -1.13 11.61 -1.12
C ASN A 737 0.35 11.97 -1.26
N PHE A 738 1.18 11.00 -1.61
CA PHE A 738 2.60 11.23 -1.75
C PHE A 738 3.09 10.65 -3.08
N GLU A 739 4.07 11.36 -3.63
CA GLU A 739 4.69 11.05 -4.91
C GLU A 739 6.00 10.31 -4.64
N LEU A 740 6.04 9.02 -4.97
CA LEU A 740 7.25 8.21 -4.97
C LEU A 740 7.75 8.10 -6.39
N SER A 741 8.75 8.90 -6.75
CA SER A 741 9.26 8.97 -8.12
C SER A 741 8.12 9.23 -9.13
N ARG A 742 7.69 8.22 -9.90
CA ARG A 742 6.59 8.28 -10.87
C ARG A 742 5.23 7.85 -10.32
N TYR A 743 5.19 7.26 -9.12
CA TYR A 743 3.98 6.71 -8.53
C TYR A 743 3.29 7.72 -7.60
N CYS A 744 1.98 7.90 -7.75
CA CYS A 744 1.16 8.63 -6.79
C CYS A 744 0.39 7.64 -5.92
N ILE A 745 0.86 7.43 -4.69
CA ILE A 745 0.22 6.50 -3.76
C ILE A 745 -0.83 7.25 -2.95
N LYS A 746 -2.03 6.66 -2.86
CA LYS A 746 -3.21 7.23 -2.21
C LYS A 746 -3.66 6.32 -1.06
N PRO A 747 -3.16 6.51 0.18
CA PRO A 747 -3.54 5.71 1.36
C PRO A 747 -5.05 5.60 1.57
N LYS A 748 -5.81 6.66 1.25
CA LYS A 748 -7.28 6.67 1.27
C LYS A 748 -7.92 5.57 0.40
N GLY A 749 -7.30 5.24 -0.73
CA GLY A 749 -7.75 4.17 -1.62
C GLY A 749 -7.61 2.79 -0.96
N TYR A 750 -6.53 2.58 -0.21
CA TYR A 750 -6.29 1.36 0.56
C TYR A 750 -7.30 1.21 1.70
N LEU A 751 -7.57 2.28 2.44
CA LEU A 751 -8.65 2.29 3.46
C LEU A 751 -10.02 1.97 2.85
N TYR A 752 -10.35 2.56 1.70
CA TYR A 752 -11.60 2.26 0.99
C TYR A 752 -11.71 0.78 0.64
N ALA A 753 -10.65 0.21 0.06
CA ALA A 753 -10.58 -1.20 -0.30
C ALA A 753 -10.68 -2.13 0.92
N ALA A 754 -10.02 -1.79 2.03
CA ALA A 754 -10.07 -2.53 3.28
C ALA A 754 -11.50 -2.60 3.86
N LEU A 755 -12.14 -1.44 4.02
CA LEU A 755 -13.51 -1.35 4.55
C LEU A 755 -14.52 -2.04 3.63
N LYS A 756 -14.33 -1.92 2.30
CA LYS A 756 -15.16 -2.58 1.29
C LYS A 756 -15.04 -4.10 1.39
N SER A 757 -13.80 -4.62 1.39
CA SER A 757 -13.53 -6.05 1.51
C SER A 757 -14.02 -6.61 2.85
N ALA A 758 -13.96 -5.82 3.92
CA ALA A 758 -14.49 -6.24 5.22
C ALA A 758 -16.02 -6.37 5.21
N LEU A 759 -16.73 -5.44 4.58
CA LEU A 759 -18.19 -5.52 4.40
C LEU A 759 -18.59 -6.72 3.52
N GLU A 760 -17.89 -6.94 2.41
CA GLU A 760 -18.09 -8.12 1.54
C GLU A 760 -17.86 -9.43 2.31
N SER A 761 -16.77 -9.52 3.07
CA SER A 761 -16.42 -10.70 3.89
C SER A 761 -17.42 -10.90 5.03
N PHE A 762 -17.97 -9.83 5.59
CA PHE A 762 -19.01 -9.88 6.61
C PHE A 762 -20.34 -10.38 6.03
N LEU A 763 -20.77 -9.87 4.87
CA LEU A 763 -21.98 -10.33 4.19
C LEU A 763 -21.89 -11.83 3.83
N ALA A 764 -20.77 -12.24 3.23
CA ALA A 764 -20.53 -13.64 2.86
C ALA A 764 -20.55 -14.58 4.08
N ARG A 765 -19.90 -14.20 5.19
CA ARG A 765 -19.90 -15.00 6.43
C ARG A 765 -21.27 -15.03 7.12
N THR A 766 -22.01 -13.93 7.09
CA THR A 766 -23.31 -13.84 7.74
C THR A 766 -24.35 -14.73 7.06
N VAL A 767 -24.33 -14.80 5.72
CA VAL A 767 -25.24 -15.69 4.97
C VAL A 767 -24.75 -17.13 5.00
N GLY A 768 -23.43 -17.37 4.97
CA GLY A 768 -22.85 -18.71 4.98
C GLY A 768 -22.78 -19.35 3.59
N THR A 769 -22.06 -20.46 3.49
CA THR A 769 -21.80 -21.17 2.21
C THR A 769 -22.72 -22.35 1.96
N SER A 770 -23.44 -22.84 2.99
CA SER A 770 -24.32 -24.01 2.92
C SER A 770 -25.67 -23.74 3.58
N GLU A 771 -26.73 -24.24 2.97
CA GLU A 771 -28.10 -24.21 3.51
C GLU A 771 -28.21 -24.97 4.85
N PRO A 772 -29.13 -24.57 5.76
CA PRO A 772 -30.11 -23.49 5.63
C PRO A 772 -29.53 -22.09 5.87
N TYR A 773 -30.01 -21.12 5.10
CA TYR A 773 -29.63 -19.71 5.26
C TYR A 773 -30.34 -19.07 6.47
N PRO A 774 -29.76 -18.02 7.08
CA PRO A 774 -30.37 -17.32 8.22
C PRO A 774 -31.62 -16.56 7.80
N ASP A 775 -32.61 -16.41 8.68
CA ASP A 775 -33.83 -15.64 8.42
C ASP A 775 -33.53 -14.21 7.96
N PRO A 776 -34.26 -13.66 6.97
CA PRO A 776 -33.98 -12.31 6.44
C PRO A 776 -34.03 -11.20 7.49
N SER A 777 -34.88 -11.31 8.50
CA SER A 777 -34.99 -10.37 9.61
C SER A 777 -33.74 -10.39 10.50
N ALA A 778 -33.19 -11.57 10.79
CA ALA A 778 -31.93 -11.73 11.49
C ALA A 778 -30.76 -11.19 10.66
N LEU A 779 -30.74 -11.46 9.35
CA LEU A 779 -29.77 -10.93 8.41
C LEU A 779 -29.81 -9.39 8.38
N PHE A 780 -30.99 -8.79 8.22
CA PHE A 780 -31.17 -7.35 8.21
C PHE A 780 -30.67 -6.69 9.49
N LEU A 781 -30.97 -7.27 10.65
CA LEU A 781 -30.50 -6.74 11.94
C LEU A 781 -28.97 -6.79 12.05
N LYS A 782 -28.34 -7.89 11.64
CA LYS A 782 -26.87 -8.02 11.65
C LYS A 782 -26.21 -7.03 10.69
N VAL A 783 -26.69 -6.95 9.45
CA VAL A 783 -26.15 -6.04 8.43
C VAL A 783 -26.37 -4.57 8.81
N SER A 784 -27.56 -4.21 9.28
CA SER A 784 -27.85 -2.83 9.70
C SER A 784 -26.98 -2.41 10.88
N LYS A 785 -26.73 -3.28 11.86
CA LYS A 785 -25.82 -3.01 12.98
C LYS A 785 -24.39 -2.75 12.49
N PHE A 786 -23.88 -3.62 11.61
CA PHE A 786 -22.52 -3.49 11.07
C PHE A 786 -22.37 -2.25 10.20
N VAL A 787 -23.36 -1.93 9.35
CA VAL A 787 -23.36 -0.69 8.55
C VAL A 787 -23.43 0.56 9.43
N ASN A 788 -24.23 0.57 10.50
CA ASN A 788 -24.28 1.68 11.44
C ASN A 788 -22.94 1.84 12.19
N PHE A 789 -22.28 0.73 12.52
CA PHE A 789 -20.95 0.74 13.10
C PHE A 789 -19.91 1.33 12.14
N LEU A 790 -19.91 0.90 10.87
CA LEU A 790 -19.10 1.52 9.83
C LEU A 790 -19.36 3.03 9.71
N GLN A 791 -20.63 3.43 9.65
CA GLN A 791 -21.02 4.84 9.56
C GLN A 791 -20.56 5.68 10.76
N SER A 792 -20.32 5.08 11.93
CA SER A 792 -19.78 5.79 13.08
C SER A 792 -18.36 6.33 12.85
N PHE A 793 -17.59 5.71 11.95
CA PHE A 793 -16.26 6.18 11.55
C PHE A 793 -16.31 7.36 10.58
N GLN A 794 -17.48 7.73 10.04
CA GLN A 794 -17.59 8.81 9.04
C GLN A 794 -17.06 10.17 9.56
N SER A 795 -17.08 10.41 10.88
CA SER A 795 -16.49 11.60 11.50
C SER A 795 -14.97 11.55 11.60
N ALA A 796 -14.38 10.36 11.58
CA ALA A 796 -12.94 10.10 11.67
C ALA A 796 -12.29 9.84 10.31
N THR A 797 -13.06 9.80 9.22
CA THR A 797 -12.52 9.58 7.87
C THR A 797 -13.13 10.49 6.81
N THR A 798 -12.31 10.90 5.85
CA THR A 798 -12.75 11.60 4.64
C THR A 798 -13.34 10.66 3.58
N VAL A 799 -13.24 9.35 3.78
CA VAL A 799 -13.85 8.34 2.89
C VAL A 799 -15.37 8.40 3.00
N ASN A 800 -16.06 8.37 1.86
CA ASN A 800 -17.53 8.33 1.83
C ASN A 800 -18.03 6.90 2.08
N ILE A 801 -18.39 6.60 3.33
CA ILE A 801 -18.86 5.27 3.74
C ILE A 801 -20.21 4.94 3.12
N GLN A 802 -21.06 5.94 2.85
CA GLN A 802 -22.34 5.71 2.16
C GLN A 802 -22.12 5.22 0.73
N ARG A 803 -21.16 5.81 0.01
CA ARG A 803 -20.75 5.34 -1.32
C ARG A 803 -20.20 3.92 -1.25
N LEU A 804 -19.39 3.60 -0.23
CA LEU A 804 -18.84 2.26 -0.03
C LEU A 804 -19.95 1.21 0.15
N VAL A 805 -20.90 1.46 1.06
CA VAL A 805 -22.03 0.56 1.30
C VAL A 805 -22.85 0.38 0.03
N ARG A 806 -23.09 1.47 -0.69
CA ARG A 806 -23.81 1.46 -1.97
C ARG A 806 -23.07 0.62 -3.01
N ASP A 807 -21.75 0.78 -3.15
CA ASP A 807 -20.94 0.05 -4.11
C ASP A 807 -20.92 -1.46 -3.80
N VAL A 808 -20.92 -1.87 -2.52
CA VAL A 808 -21.05 -3.29 -2.14
C VAL A 808 -22.45 -3.84 -2.46
N ILE A 809 -23.51 -3.13 -2.09
CA ILE A 809 -24.89 -3.55 -2.39
C ILE A 809 -25.13 -3.62 -3.92
N TYR A 810 -24.53 -2.73 -4.70
CA TYR A 810 -24.62 -2.80 -6.17
C TYR A 810 -23.97 -4.05 -6.75
N GLN A 811 -22.96 -4.63 -6.09
CA GLN A 811 -22.39 -5.89 -6.54
C GLN A 811 -23.35 -7.07 -6.36
N GLU A 812 -24.38 -6.93 -5.51
CA GLU A 812 -25.42 -7.93 -5.29
C GLU A 812 -26.58 -7.84 -6.30
N ILE A 813 -26.48 -6.98 -7.33
CA ILE A 813 -27.45 -6.97 -8.44
C ILE A 813 -27.34 -8.28 -9.23
N PRO A 814 -28.46 -8.98 -9.48
CA PRO A 814 -28.48 -10.22 -10.27
C PRO A 814 -27.89 -10.06 -11.67
N SER A 815 -27.26 -11.14 -12.16
CA SER A 815 -26.55 -11.17 -13.45
C SER A 815 -27.51 -11.04 -14.64
N ARG A 816 -28.72 -11.60 -14.49
CA ARG A 816 -29.79 -11.56 -15.49
C ARG A 816 -30.76 -10.43 -15.15
N THR A 817 -30.76 -9.36 -15.93
CA THR A 817 -31.74 -8.27 -15.81
C THR A 817 -32.46 -8.05 -17.15
N LYS A 818 -33.80 -7.99 -17.12
CA LYS A 818 -34.63 -7.66 -18.30
C LYS A 818 -34.70 -6.17 -18.59
N PHE A 819 -34.36 -5.34 -17.60
CA PHE A 819 -34.35 -3.89 -17.74
C PHE A 819 -33.02 -3.46 -18.38
N ARG A 820 -33.08 -2.74 -19.51
CA ARG A 820 -31.91 -2.07 -20.08
C ARG A 820 -31.46 -0.97 -19.11
N MET A 821 -30.43 -1.25 -18.32
CA MET A 821 -29.84 -0.28 -17.40
C MET A 821 -28.95 0.71 -18.18
N PRO A 822 -29.27 2.02 -18.24
CA PRO A 822 -28.56 2.95 -19.12
C PRO A 822 -27.17 3.38 -18.62
N ILE A 823 -26.77 3.04 -17.39
CA ILE A 823 -25.63 3.69 -16.73
C ILE A 823 -24.48 2.75 -16.38
N LEU A 824 -24.71 1.46 -16.16
CA LEU A 824 -23.64 0.48 -15.88
C LEU A 824 -24.11 -0.88 -16.40
N ALA A 825 -23.54 -1.34 -17.52
CA ALA A 825 -23.61 -2.75 -17.86
C ALA A 825 -22.92 -3.52 -16.71
N PRO A 826 -23.50 -4.59 -16.16
CA PRO A 826 -22.74 -5.49 -15.31
C PRO A 826 -21.55 -5.99 -16.15
N ASP A 827 -20.33 -5.92 -15.59
CA ASP A 827 -19.14 -6.46 -16.26
C ASP A 827 -19.47 -7.85 -16.81
N SER A 828 -19.32 -8.02 -18.13
CA SER A 828 -19.67 -9.24 -18.87
C SER A 828 -18.94 -10.50 -18.40
N ASP A 829 -18.02 -10.36 -17.45
CA ASP A 829 -17.14 -11.42 -16.91
C ASP A 829 -17.58 -11.97 -15.54
N ARG A 830 -18.72 -11.54 -14.99
CA ARG A 830 -19.23 -12.09 -13.71
C ARG A 830 -19.78 -13.52 -13.88
N THR A 831 -18.97 -14.52 -13.55
CA THR A 831 -19.34 -15.94 -13.57
C THR A 831 -19.93 -16.47 -12.25
N SER A 832 -19.79 -15.73 -11.14
CA SER A 832 -20.25 -16.16 -9.81
C SER A 832 -21.66 -15.67 -9.48
N THR A 833 -22.53 -16.57 -9.02
CA THR A 833 -23.87 -16.23 -8.51
C THR A 833 -23.79 -15.37 -7.25
N THR A 834 -24.59 -14.29 -7.23
CA THR A 834 -24.67 -13.33 -6.10
C THR A 834 -25.30 -13.97 -4.86
N ILE A 835 -25.11 -13.35 -3.69
CA ILE A 835 -25.72 -13.82 -2.44
C ILE A 835 -27.24 -13.68 -2.53
N SER A 836 -27.73 -12.59 -3.13
CA SER A 836 -29.15 -12.35 -3.35
C SER A 836 -29.80 -13.43 -4.23
N GLU A 837 -29.15 -13.88 -5.30
CA GLU A 837 -29.62 -14.97 -6.18
C GLU A 837 -29.65 -16.32 -5.46
N LYS A 838 -28.60 -16.68 -4.70
CA LYS A 838 -28.56 -17.93 -3.93
C LYS A 838 -29.67 -17.99 -2.89
N TYR A 839 -29.85 -16.88 -2.17
CA TYR A 839 -30.87 -16.76 -1.14
C TYR A 839 -32.29 -16.84 -1.76
N ALA A 840 -32.51 -16.16 -2.89
CA ALA A 840 -33.78 -16.21 -3.60
C ALA A 840 -34.12 -17.62 -4.11
N ALA A 841 -33.15 -18.33 -4.70
CA ALA A 841 -33.32 -19.70 -5.17
C ALA A 841 -33.68 -20.65 -4.02
N TRP A 842 -33.00 -20.54 -2.88
CA TRP A 842 -33.31 -21.34 -1.69
C TRP A 842 -34.73 -21.05 -1.14
N VAL A 843 -35.12 -19.79 -1.02
CA VAL A 843 -36.47 -19.42 -0.56
C VAL A 843 -37.53 -19.94 -1.52
N VAL A 844 -37.35 -19.77 -2.84
CA VAL A 844 -38.33 -20.26 -3.83
C VAL A 844 -38.44 -21.78 -3.79
N SER A 845 -37.31 -22.50 -3.72
CA SER A 845 -37.30 -23.97 -3.56
C SER A 845 -38.02 -24.43 -2.29
N SER A 846 -37.71 -23.78 -1.15
CA SER A 846 -38.24 -24.18 0.16
C SER A 846 -39.69 -23.76 0.38
N VAL A 847 -40.17 -22.68 -0.27
CA VAL A 847 -41.52 -22.12 -0.08
C VAL A 847 -42.47 -22.50 -1.22
N VAL A 848 -42.07 -22.31 -2.48
CA VAL A 848 -42.95 -22.46 -3.65
C VAL A 848 -43.00 -23.91 -4.11
N HIS A 849 -41.84 -24.58 -4.22
CA HIS A 849 -41.76 -25.96 -4.74
C HIS A 849 -42.06 -27.04 -3.69
N GLN A 850 -42.11 -26.69 -2.40
CA GLN A 850 -42.42 -27.64 -1.33
C GLN A 850 -43.89 -28.08 -1.38
N LYS A 851 -44.16 -29.39 -1.42
CA LYS A 851 -45.53 -29.93 -1.58
C LYS A 851 -46.49 -29.49 -0.46
N ASP A 852 -46.03 -29.45 0.78
CA ASP A 852 -46.85 -29.14 1.97
C ASP A 852 -46.99 -27.63 2.28
N SER A 853 -46.55 -26.75 1.38
CA SER A 853 -46.62 -25.30 1.59
C SER A 853 -48.04 -24.77 1.33
N VAL A 854 -48.62 -24.03 2.26
CA VAL A 854 -49.95 -23.43 2.11
C VAL A 854 -49.86 -21.92 2.32
N TYR A 855 -50.50 -21.15 1.43
CA TYR A 855 -50.47 -19.69 1.50
C TYR A 855 -51.72 -19.12 2.16
N SER A 856 -51.55 -18.34 3.24
CA SER A 856 -52.61 -17.53 3.83
C SER A 856 -52.70 -16.15 3.19
N SER A 857 -53.79 -15.88 2.49
CA SER A 857 -54.06 -14.56 1.88
C SER A 857 -54.24 -13.46 2.93
N LYS A 858 -54.89 -13.79 4.07
CA LYS A 858 -55.16 -12.87 5.17
C LYS A 858 -53.91 -12.51 5.97
N LEU A 859 -53.05 -13.49 6.25
CA LEU A 859 -51.81 -13.29 7.00
C LEU A 859 -50.63 -12.91 6.09
N ARG A 860 -50.74 -13.15 4.78
CA ARG A 860 -49.68 -13.00 3.76
C ARG A 860 -48.41 -13.75 4.14
N THR A 861 -48.61 -15.03 4.48
CA THR A 861 -47.57 -15.96 4.96
C THR A 861 -47.72 -17.31 4.30
N PHE A 862 -46.57 -17.97 4.10
CA PHE A 862 -46.51 -19.40 3.77
C PHE A 862 -46.25 -20.19 5.06
N SER A 863 -47.06 -21.23 5.28
CA SER A 863 -46.93 -22.18 6.39
C SER A 863 -46.67 -23.58 5.85
N LYS A 864 -46.05 -24.44 6.68
CA LYS A 864 -45.77 -25.84 6.33
C LYS A 864 -46.79 -26.77 6.99
N GLY A 865 -47.55 -27.51 6.20
CA GLY A 865 -48.52 -28.53 6.65
C GLY A 865 -50.00 -28.11 6.55
N SER A 866 -50.89 -29.06 6.89
CA SER A 866 -52.34 -28.84 7.11
C SER A 866 -52.54 -27.98 8.35
N PHE A 867 -53.50 -27.05 8.34
CA PHE A 867 -53.79 -26.11 9.46
C PHE A 867 -54.35 -26.80 10.72
N SER A 868 -54.43 -28.13 10.74
CA SER A 868 -54.81 -28.91 11.91
C SER A 868 -53.73 -28.87 13.02
N ALA A 869 -54.07 -28.19 14.13
CA ALA A 869 -53.41 -28.18 15.45
C ALA A 869 -52.35 -27.09 15.77
N GLY A 870 -52.82 -25.87 16.06
CA GLY A 870 -52.49 -25.12 17.29
C GLY A 870 -51.07 -24.57 17.55
N LYS A 871 -50.05 -24.87 16.74
CA LYS A 871 -48.75 -24.18 16.78
C LYS A 871 -48.19 -24.04 15.37
N GLU A 872 -48.51 -22.91 14.74
CA GLU A 872 -48.05 -22.58 13.39
C GLU A 872 -46.53 -22.37 13.36
N ALA A 873 -45.83 -23.18 12.57
CA ALA A 873 -44.47 -22.85 12.13
C ALA A 873 -44.58 -22.01 10.85
N VAL A 874 -44.60 -20.68 11.00
CA VAL A 874 -44.51 -19.75 9.86
C VAL A 874 -43.22 -20.08 9.09
N HIS A 875 -43.36 -20.45 7.82
CA HIS A 875 -42.22 -20.83 6.98
C HIS A 875 -41.58 -19.61 6.31
N PHE A 876 -42.39 -18.66 5.81
CA PHE A 876 -41.90 -17.40 5.24
C PHE A 876 -43.02 -16.35 5.18
N SER A 877 -42.73 -15.07 5.45
CA SER A 877 -43.75 -14.01 5.56
C SER A 877 -43.43 -12.76 4.75
N ALA A 878 -44.45 -11.91 4.52
CA ALA A 878 -44.25 -10.57 3.96
C ALA A 878 -43.26 -9.71 4.78
N ASN A 879 -43.16 -9.92 6.10
CA ASN A 879 -42.20 -9.20 6.95
C ASN A 879 -40.75 -9.69 6.74
N GLU A 880 -40.55 -10.99 6.51
CA GLU A 880 -39.26 -11.54 6.15
C GLU A 880 -38.84 -11.07 4.75
N MET A 881 -39.76 -11.08 3.79
CA MET A 881 -39.51 -10.50 2.47
C MET A 881 -39.15 -9.01 2.55
N LYS A 882 -39.84 -8.24 3.39
CA LYS A 882 -39.52 -6.83 3.64
C LYS A 882 -38.12 -6.66 4.23
N ALA A 883 -37.71 -7.52 5.16
CA ALA A 883 -36.37 -7.46 5.75
C ALA A 883 -35.29 -7.77 4.70
N PHE A 884 -35.51 -8.76 3.84
CA PHE A 884 -34.65 -9.05 2.69
C PHE A 884 -34.49 -7.83 1.77
N LEU A 885 -35.60 -7.20 1.38
CA LEU A 885 -35.58 -6.03 0.50
C LEU A 885 -34.89 -4.82 1.13
N LYS A 886 -34.93 -4.68 2.47
CA LYS A 886 -34.18 -3.64 3.15
C LYS A 886 -32.65 -3.84 3.12
N VAL A 887 -32.18 -5.07 2.92
CA VAL A 887 -30.75 -5.37 2.77
C VAL A 887 -30.29 -5.14 1.34
N PHE A 888 -30.97 -5.75 0.36
CA PHE A 888 -30.53 -5.78 -1.04
C PHE A 888 -31.17 -4.70 -1.92
N GLY A 889 -32.07 -3.89 -1.36
CA GLY A 889 -32.79 -2.86 -2.10
C GLY A 889 -33.83 -3.42 -3.08
N LEU A 890 -34.34 -2.55 -3.95
CA LEU A 890 -35.30 -2.92 -5.01
C LEU A 890 -34.72 -3.93 -6.00
N TYR A 891 -33.41 -3.90 -6.26
CA TYR A 891 -32.78 -4.86 -7.17
C TYR A 891 -32.81 -6.30 -6.64
N GLY A 892 -32.91 -6.49 -5.32
CA GLY A 892 -33.16 -7.81 -4.73
C GLY A 892 -34.49 -8.44 -5.17
N THR A 893 -35.48 -7.64 -5.59
CA THR A 893 -36.73 -8.19 -6.17
C THR A 893 -36.47 -8.96 -7.47
N LEU A 894 -35.46 -8.56 -8.25
CA LEU A 894 -35.12 -9.20 -9.52
C LEU A 894 -34.59 -10.62 -9.33
N ALA A 895 -33.89 -10.87 -8.21
CA ALA A 895 -33.40 -12.20 -7.86
C ALA A 895 -34.56 -13.20 -7.72
N PHE A 896 -35.60 -12.81 -6.97
CA PHE A 896 -36.83 -13.59 -6.84
C PHE A 896 -37.59 -13.72 -8.17
N TRP A 897 -37.65 -12.63 -8.93
CA TRP A 897 -38.34 -12.60 -10.22
C TRP A 897 -37.79 -13.64 -11.18
N ASN A 898 -36.46 -13.73 -11.29
CA ASN A 898 -35.79 -14.67 -12.19
C ASN A 898 -36.08 -16.13 -11.83
N GLU A 899 -36.18 -16.46 -10.54
CA GLU A 899 -36.49 -17.83 -10.08
C GLU A 899 -37.98 -18.18 -10.21
N ILE A 900 -38.87 -17.21 -9.94
CA ILE A 900 -40.30 -17.37 -10.10
C ILE A 900 -40.69 -17.45 -11.57
N GLU A 901 -40.08 -16.65 -12.44
CA GLU A 901 -40.34 -16.68 -13.87
C GLU A 901 -40.06 -18.06 -14.47
N ARG A 902 -38.94 -18.70 -14.10
CA ARG A 902 -38.67 -20.09 -14.50
C ARG A 902 -39.77 -21.03 -14.01
N SER A 903 -40.17 -20.90 -12.76
CA SER A 903 -41.22 -21.73 -12.15
C SER A 903 -42.59 -21.54 -12.81
N ILE A 904 -42.94 -20.31 -13.20
CA ILE A 904 -44.17 -20.00 -13.96
C ILE A 904 -44.08 -20.62 -15.35
N ALA A 905 -42.95 -20.45 -16.04
CA ALA A 905 -42.75 -21.01 -17.37
C ALA A 905 -42.86 -22.55 -17.38
N ASP A 906 -42.24 -23.21 -16.41
CA ASP A 906 -42.31 -24.67 -16.24
C ASP A 906 -43.74 -25.14 -15.94
N SER A 907 -44.46 -24.39 -15.09
CA SER A 907 -45.86 -24.70 -14.75
C SER A 907 -46.79 -24.53 -15.96
N LEU A 908 -46.65 -23.45 -16.73
CA LEU A 908 -47.43 -23.19 -17.93
C LEU A 908 -47.14 -24.22 -19.04
N SER A 909 -45.87 -24.58 -19.24
CA SER A 909 -45.46 -25.64 -20.17
C SER A 909 -46.06 -26.99 -19.79
N THR A 910 -46.06 -27.32 -18.49
CA THR A 910 -46.69 -28.54 -17.97
C THR A 910 -48.20 -28.53 -18.20
N ILE A 911 -48.91 -27.45 -17.88
CA ILE A 911 -50.36 -27.31 -18.12
C ILE A 911 -50.67 -27.43 -19.62
N HIS A 912 -49.87 -26.79 -20.49
CA HIS A 912 -50.04 -26.88 -21.94
C HIS A 912 -49.86 -28.32 -22.46
N LYS A 913 -48.83 -29.02 -21.97
CA LYS A 913 -48.59 -30.43 -22.29
C LYS A 913 -49.75 -31.32 -21.85
N GLU A 914 -50.32 -31.06 -20.68
CA GLU A 914 -51.47 -31.83 -20.18
C GLU A 914 -52.76 -31.52 -20.95
N LEU A 915 -53.00 -30.26 -21.32
CA LEU A 915 -54.14 -29.85 -22.16
C LEU A 915 -54.12 -30.53 -23.54
N THR A 916 -52.95 -30.55 -24.17
CA THR A 916 -52.77 -31.18 -25.49
C THR A 916 -52.87 -32.70 -25.41
N SER A 917 -52.39 -33.31 -24.33
CA SER A 917 -52.43 -34.77 -24.14
C SER A 917 -53.83 -35.30 -23.79
N ASN A 918 -54.69 -34.47 -23.18
CA ASN A 918 -56.01 -34.86 -22.68
C ASN A 918 -57.19 -34.21 -23.41
N GLN A 919 -56.97 -33.63 -24.59
CA GLN A 919 -57.98 -32.87 -25.34
C GLN A 919 -59.28 -33.66 -25.61
N THR A 920 -59.18 -34.96 -25.92
CA THR A 920 -60.33 -35.84 -26.16
C THR A 920 -61.14 -36.11 -24.88
N PHE A 921 -60.47 -36.28 -23.75
CA PHE A 921 -61.10 -36.48 -22.45
C PHE A 921 -61.86 -35.23 -21.98
N ILE A 922 -61.28 -34.05 -22.16
CA ILE A 922 -61.95 -32.78 -21.81
C ILE A 922 -63.24 -32.62 -22.65
N ALA A 923 -63.21 -32.99 -23.93
CA ALA A 923 -64.40 -32.98 -24.78
C ALA A 923 -65.49 -33.97 -24.31
N GLU A 924 -65.11 -35.15 -23.79
CA GLU A 924 -66.05 -36.11 -23.17
C GLU A 924 -66.71 -35.54 -21.90
N VAL A 925 -65.94 -34.83 -21.05
CA VAL A 925 -66.45 -34.17 -19.84
C VAL A 925 -67.46 -33.07 -20.18
N ILE A 926 -67.16 -32.25 -21.19
CA ILE A 926 -68.06 -31.19 -21.68
C ILE A 926 -69.36 -31.80 -22.21
N PHE A 927 -69.25 -32.88 -22.99
CA PHE A 927 -70.41 -33.58 -23.52
C PHE A 927 -71.29 -34.14 -22.40
N ALA A 928 -70.69 -34.78 -21.39
CA ALA A 928 -71.40 -35.38 -20.25
C ALA A 928 -72.10 -34.35 -19.35
N THR A 929 -71.51 -33.17 -19.14
CA THR A 929 -72.06 -32.09 -18.30
C THR A 929 -73.15 -31.26 -18.99
N SER A 930 -73.11 -31.16 -20.33
CA SER A 930 -74.11 -30.42 -21.12
C SER A 930 -75.50 -31.08 -21.17
N GLN A 931 -75.59 -32.40 -21.02
CA GLN A 931 -76.87 -33.11 -20.91
C GLN A 931 -77.35 -33.08 -19.46
N ARG A 932 -78.21 -32.13 -19.10
CA ARG A 932 -78.93 -32.11 -17.81
C ARG A 932 -79.76 -33.40 -17.65
N GLY A 933 -79.20 -34.50 -17.12
CA GLY A 933 -80.04 -35.67 -16.83
C GLY A 933 -79.45 -37.02 -16.42
N GLU A 934 -78.20 -37.41 -16.73
CA GLU A 934 -77.74 -38.78 -16.42
C GLU A 934 -76.56 -38.83 -15.44
N LEU A 935 -76.88 -38.93 -14.14
CA LEU A 935 -75.93 -39.08 -13.02
C LEU A 935 -75.12 -40.42 -13.03
N ARG A 936 -75.32 -41.32 -14.00
CA ARG A 936 -74.69 -42.67 -13.99
C ARG A 936 -73.29 -42.73 -14.64
N SER A 937 -72.86 -41.70 -15.38
CA SER A 937 -71.52 -41.64 -16.02
C SER A 937 -70.43 -40.98 -15.14
N LEU A 938 -70.81 -40.40 -14.01
CA LEU A 938 -69.87 -39.74 -13.08
C LEU A 938 -68.91 -40.74 -12.39
N THR A 939 -69.33 -41.99 -12.16
CA THR A 939 -68.47 -43.05 -11.58
C THR A 939 -67.40 -43.56 -12.57
N GLU A 940 -67.63 -43.47 -13.89
CA GLU A 940 -66.58 -43.76 -14.89
C GLU A 940 -65.56 -42.61 -15.01
N LEU A 941 -65.99 -41.37 -14.71
CA LEU A 941 -65.13 -40.19 -14.59
C LEU A 941 -64.25 -40.21 -13.33
N GLU A 942 -64.72 -40.77 -12.22
CA GLU A 942 -63.93 -40.98 -11.00
C GLU A 942 -62.70 -41.89 -11.25
N ALA A 943 -62.80 -42.88 -12.13
CA ALA A 943 -61.71 -43.80 -12.47
C ALA A 943 -60.60 -43.19 -13.34
N LYS A 944 -60.88 -42.09 -14.07
CA LYS A 944 -59.90 -41.32 -14.86
C LYS A 944 -59.25 -40.16 -14.08
N SER A 945 -59.60 -39.96 -12.80
CA SER A 945 -59.10 -38.88 -11.93
C SER A 945 -57.57 -38.86 -11.72
N PHE A 946 -56.88 -39.98 -11.98
CA PHE A 946 -55.41 -40.11 -11.88
C PHE A 946 -54.64 -39.27 -12.92
N LEU A 947 -55.27 -38.86 -14.03
CA LEU A 947 -54.65 -38.09 -15.12
C LEU A 947 -54.48 -36.59 -14.84
N LEU A 948 -55.05 -36.06 -13.76
CA LEU A 948 -55.06 -34.62 -13.45
C LEU A 948 -54.04 -34.19 -12.39
N GLU A 949 -53.32 -35.12 -11.75
CA GLU A 949 -52.43 -34.79 -10.62
C GLU A 949 -51.26 -33.89 -11.02
N ALA A 950 -50.69 -34.09 -12.22
CA ALA A 950 -49.65 -33.21 -12.77
C ALA A 950 -50.17 -31.79 -13.03
N THR A 951 -51.38 -31.67 -13.57
CA THR A 951 -52.06 -30.38 -13.81
C THR A 951 -52.38 -29.68 -12.49
N ILE A 952 -52.91 -30.39 -11.50
CA ILE A 952 -53.24 -29.84 -10.18
C ILE A 952 -51.98 -29.34 -9.48
N ASN A 953 -50.88 -30.10 -9.55
CA ASN A 953 -49.61 -29.69 -8.98
C ASN A 953 -49.01 -28.49 -9.72
N ALA A 954 -49.05 -28.45 -11.06
CA ALA A 954 -48.60 -27.31 -11.85
C ALA A 954 -49.46 -26.05 -11.59
N ALA A 955 -50.79 -26.20 -11.48
CA ALA A 955 -51.71 -25.11 -11.14
C ALA A 955 -51.46 -24.59 -9.71
N ARG A 956 -51.20 -25.50 -8.76
CA ARG A 956 -50.85 -25.13 -7.38
C ARG A 956 -49.52 -24.36 -7.35
N THR A 957 -48.49 -24.84 -8.03
CA THR A 957 -47.19 -24.15 -8.14
C THR A 957 -47.33 -22.78 -8.82
N LEU A 958 -48.09 -22.68 -9.91
CA LEU A 958 -48.41 -21.41 -10.59
C LEU A 958 -49.12 -20.45 -9.63
N GLY A 959 -50.11 -20.92 -8.89
CA GLY A 959 -50.82 -20.15 -7.87
C GLY A 959 -49.92 -19.64 -6.75
N ARG A 960 -49.04 -20.50 -6.22
CA ARG A 960 -48.04 -20.14 -5.21
C ARG A 960 -47.07 -19.10 -5.75
N CYS A 961 -46.63 -19.22 -7.01
CA CYS A 961 -45.79 -18.21 -7.67
C CYS A 961 -46.49 -16.85 -7.70
N ILE A 962 -47.77 -16.80 -8.06
CA ILE A 962 -48.54 -15.56 -8.11
C ILE A 962 -48.71 -14.98 -6.69
N ASN A 963 -49.09 -15.81 -5.72
CA ASN A 963 -49.18 -15.41 -4.30
C ASN A 963 -47.85 -14.87 -3.75
N PHE A 964 -46.74 -15.48 -4.16
CA PHE A 964 -45.41 -15.04 -3.77
C PHE A 964 -45.04 -13.69 -4.42
N LEU A 965 -45.32 -13.50 -5.71
CA LEU A 965 -45.16 -12.22 -6.39
C LEU A 965 -46.00 -11.12 -5.75
N ASP A 966 -47.21 -11.48 -5.33
CA ASP A 966 -48.16 -10.60 -4.66
C ASP A 966 -47.67 -10.17 -3.26
N MET A 967 -47.06 -11.11 -2.55
CA MET A 967 -46.37 -10.88 -1.28
C MET A 967 -45.10 -10.03 -1.47
N LEU A 968 -44.32 -10.27 -2.54
CA LEU A 968 -43.12 -9.51 -2.90
C LEU A 968 -43.45 -8.05 -3.24
N SER A 969 -44.50 -7.81 -4.03
CA SER A 969 -45.03 -6.47 -4.33
C SER A 969 -45.45 -5.76 -3.04
N HIS A 970 -46.22 -6.43 -2.17
CA HIS A 970 -46.62 -5.85 -0.89
C HIS A 970 -45.43 -5.51 0.02
N ALA A 971 -44.46 -6.43 0.15
CA ALA A 971 -43.24 -6.22 0.91
C ALA A 971 -42.42 -5.04 0.37
N SER A 972 -42.37 -4.87 -0.96
CA SER A 972 -41.72 -3.74 -1.63
C SER A 972 -42.39 -2.42 -1.28
N HIS A 973 -43.72 -2.36 -1.29
CA HIS A 973 -44.46 -1.19 -0.82
C HIS A 973 -44.20 -0.89 0.66
N LEU A 974 -44.17 -1.91 1.52
CA LEU A 974 -43.86 -1.74 2.94
C LEU A 974 -42.40 -1.31 3.20
N ALA A 975 -41.46 -1.67 2.32
CA ALA A 975 -40.06 -1.32 2.42
C ALA A 975 -39.77 0.09 1.90
N PHE A 976 -40.33 0.46 0.74
CA PHE A 976 -39.94 1.65 -0.01
C PHE A 976 -41.06 2.67 -0.24
N GLY A 977 -42.33 2.33 0.00
CA GLY A 977 -43.48 3.17 -0.35
C GLY A 977 -43.46 4.57 0.26
N LYS A 978 -42.86 4.74 1.46
CA LYS A 978 -42.68 6.07 2.07
C LYS A 978 -41.64 6.94 1.35
N ASN A 979 -40.60 6.32 0.79
CA ASN A 979 -39.48 7.03 0.16
C ASN A 979 -39.74 7.28 -1.34
N LEU A 980 -40.64 6.49 -1.96
CA LEU A 980 -40.92 6.50 -3.40
C LEU A 980 -42.38 6.80 -3.72
N SER A 981 -43.18 7.32 -2.78
CA SER A 981 -44.62 7.54 -2.96
C SER A 981 -44.94 8.38 -4.20
N GLY A 982 -44.21 9.49 -4.41
CA GLY A 982 -44.44 10.36 -5.58
C GLY A 982 -44.21 9.67 -6.92
N LEU A 983 -43.19 8.80 -7.03
CA LEU A 983 -42.93 8.02 -8.24
C LEU A 983 -44.00 6.93 -8.43
N GLN A 984 -44.34 6.24 -7.33
CA GLN A 984 -45.36 5.17 -7.32
C GLN A 984 -46.71 5.69 -7.75
N ASP A 985 -47.16 6.79 -7.16
CA ASP A 985 -48.49 7.36 -7.43
C ASP A 985 -48.54 7.97 -8.83
N SER A 986 -47.45 8.56 -9.32
CA SER A 986 -47.36 9.06 -10.71
C SER A 986 -47.38 7.92 -11.74
N LEU A 987 -46.68 6.81 -11.48
CA LEU A 987 -46.67 5.63 -12.36
C LEU A 987 -48.04 4.95 -12.40
N VAL A 988 -48.67 4.77 -11.25
CA VAL A 988 -50.03 4.20 -11.16
C VAL A 988 -51.02 5.10 -11.88
N HIS A 989 -51.01 6.39 -11.59
CA HIS A 989 -51.88 7.34 -12.29
C HIS A 989 -51.64 7.30 -13.80
N ALA A 990 -50.39 7.30 -14.27
CA ALA A 990 -50.08 7.20 -15.70
C ALA A 990 -50.56 5.89 -16.34
N LEU A 991 -50.51 4.77 -15.60
CA LEU A 991 -51.00 3.47 -16.07
C LEU A 991 -52.53 3.41 -16.09
N GLU A 992 -53.21 3.87 -15.04
CA GLU A 992 -54.67 3.88 -14.93
C GLU A 992 -55.33 4.80 -15.97
N THR A 993 -54.73 5.98 -16.23
CA THR A 993 -55.28 6.94 -17.20
C THR A 993 -55.11 6.48 -18.65
N ASN A 994 -54.09 5.66 -18.94
CA ASN A 994 -53.78 5.18 -20.30
C ASN A 994 -54.16 3.71 -20.52
N ALA A 995 -54.70 3.01 -19.51
CA ALA A 995 -54.99 1.57 -19.56
C ALA A 995 -56.01 1.21 -20.64
N VAL A 996 -56.98 2.08 -20.91
CA VAL A 996 -58.11 1.75 -21.80
C VAL A 996 -57.74 1.77 -23.29
N GLU A 997 -56.67 2.47 -23.70
CA GLU A 997 -56.27 2.60 -25.12
C GLU A 997 -55.05 1.76 -25.53
N VAL A 998 -54.23 1.27 -24.59
CA VAL A 998 -52.86 0.75 -24.89
C VAL A 998 -52.67 -0.75 -24.60
N LEU A 999 -53.69 -1.42 -24.04
CA LEU A 999 -53.63 -2.81 -23.56
C LEU A 999 -53.12 -3.83 -24.58
N ASP A 1000 -53.25 -3.58 -25.89
CA ASP A 1000 -53.05 -4.63 -26.89
C ASP A 1000 -51.65 -4.71 -27.54
N ARG A 1001 -50.73 -3.71 -27.46
CA ARG A 1001 -49.53 -3.74 -28.35
C ARG A 1001 -48.19 -3.16 -27.86
N ASN A 1002 -48.11 -2.47 -26.73
CA ASN A 1002 -46.89 -1.69 -26.44
C ASN A 1002 -45.98 -2.35 -25.38
N LEU A 1003 -44.78 -2.80 -25.79
CA LEU A 1003 -43.73 -3.34 -24.91
C LEU A 1003 -43.42 -2.38 -23.75
N GLU A 1004 -43.48 -1.08 -24.02
CA GLU A 1004 -43.27 0.00 -23.05
C GLU A 1004 -44.33 0.01 -21.94
N PHE A 1005 -45.59 -0.26 -22.27
CA PHE A 1005 -46.67 -0.35 -21.29
C PHE A 1005 -46.50 -1.57 -20.38
N GLN A 1006 -46.08 -2.71 -20.95
CA GLN A 1006 -45.80 -3.91 -20.17
C GLN A 1006 -44.60 -3.72 -19.24
N GLN A 1007 -43.56 -3.03 -19.69
CA GLN A 1007 -42.40 -2.68 -18.86
C GLN A 1007 -42.79 -1.70 -17.74
N ALA A 1008 -43.65 -0.72 -18.02
CA ALA A 1008 -44.17 0.19 -17.02
C ALA A 1008 -45.07 -0.52 -15.99
N HIS A 1009 -45.91 -1.45 -16.44
CA HIS A 1009 -46.74 -2.29 -15.56
C HIS A 1009 -45.89 -3.21 -14.67
N LEU A 1010 -44.85 -3.84 -15.23
CA LEU A 1010 -43.87 -4.63 -14.49
C LEU A 1010 -43.12 -3.79 -13.44
N LEU A 1011 -42.73 -2.56 -13.80
CA LEU A 1011 -42.05 -1.62 -12.90
C LEU A 1011 -42.98 -1.17 -11.76
N SER A 1012 -44.24 -0.84 -12.05
CA SER A 1012 -45.24 -0.51 -11.03
C SER A 1012 -45.42 -1.64 -10.03
N TYR A 1013 -45.54 -2.88 -10.55
CA TYR A 1013 -45.66 -4.08 -9.74
C TYR A 1013 -44.42 -4.33 -8.86
N ALA A 1014 -43.21 -4.13 -9.39
CA ALA A 1014 -41.95 -4.21 -8.63
C ALA A 1014 -41.81 -3.13 -7.54
N LEU A 1015 -42.35 -1.93 -7.78
CA LEU A 1015 -42.41 -0.86 -6.79
C LEU A 1015 -43.49 -1.10 -5.72
N GLY A 1016 -44.30 -2.15 -5.86
CA GLY A 1016 -45.28 -2.56 -4.86
C GLY A 1016 -46.66 -1.92 -5.04
N ARG A 1017 -46.94 -1.33 -6.22
CA ARG A 1017 -48.27 -0.88 -6.59
C ARG A 1017 -48.88 -1.85 -7.59
N ARG A 1018 -50.08 -2.33 -7.29
CA ARG A 1018 -50.85 -3.16 -8.22
C ARG A 1018 -51.69 -2.22 -9.08
N VAL A 1019 -51.65 -2.44 -10.39
CA VAL A 1019 -52.68 -1.93 -11.30
C VAL A 1019 -53.71 -3.05 -11.45
N GLU A 1020 -54.97 -2.69 -11.61
CA GLU A 1020 -56.04 -3.66 -11.83
C GLU A 1020 -55.73 -4.48 -13.10
N GLY A 1021 -55.50 -5.78 -12.95
CA GLY A 1021 -55.27 -6.68 -14.10
C GLY A 1021 -54.77 -8.06 -13.71
N CYS A 1022 -54.38 -8.87 -14.71
CA CYS A 1022 -53.50 -10.00 -14.45
C CYS A 1022 -52.10 -9.52 -14.08
N ASN A 1023 -51.42 -10.34 -13.29
CA ASN A 1023 -50.01 -10.19 -12.97
C ASN A 1023 -49.18 -10.00 -14.27
N PRO A 1024 -48.46 -8.87 -14.43
CA PRO A 1024 -47.72 -8.56 -15.65
C PRO A 1024 -46.68 -9.63 -16.02
N VAL A 1025 -46.16 -10.33 -15.01
CA VAL A 1025 -45.14 -11.37 -15.18
C VAL A 1025 -45.72 -12.56 -15.92
N VAL A 1026 -46.89 -13.04 -15.49
CA VAL A 1026 -47.59 -14.16 -16.10
C VAL A 1026 -47.98 -13.82 -17.55
N ALA A 1027 -48.52 -12.61 -17.76
CA ALA A 1027 -48.88 -12.13 -19.10
C ALA A 1027 -47.66 -12.06 -20.04
N SER A 1028 -46.53 -11.52 -19.56
CA SER A 1028 -45.31 -11.41 -20.35
C SER A 1028 -44.70 -12.77 -20.72
N ILE A 1029 -44.73 -13.75 -19.81
CA ILE A 1029 -44.22 -15.09 -20.07
C ILE A 1029 -45.12 -15.79 -21.07
N PHE A 1030 -46.43 -15.71 -20.88
CA PHE A 1030 -47.42 -16.34 -21.77
C PHE A 1030 -47.32 -15.81 -23.22
N GLN A 1031 -47.11 -14.51 -23.41
CA GLN A 1031 -46.92 -13.92 -24.74
C GLN A 1031 -45.60 -14.32 -25.42
N ASN A 1032 -44.55 -14.58 -24.63
CA ASN A 1032 -43.26 -15.03 -25.14
C ASN A 1032 -43.24 -16.54 -25.43
N MET A 1033 -44.21 -17.29 -24.94
CA MET A 1033 -44.37 -18.70 -25.29
C MET A 1033 -44.96 -18.83 -26.69
N SER A 1034 -44.23 -19.48 -27.59
CA SER A 1034 -44.69 -19.83 -28.94
C SER A 1034 -45.70 -20.99 -28.93
N ILE A 1035 -46.74 -20.90 -28.11
CA ILE A 1035 -47.74 -21.95 -27.92
C ILE A 1035 -48.97 -21.63 -28.78
N SER A 1036 -49.54 -22.64 -29.46
CA SER A 1036 -50.79 -22.46 -30.21
C SER A 1036 -51.93 -22.07 -29.26
N SER A 1037 -52.50 -20.87 -29.44
CA SER A 1037 -53.58 -20.32 -28.60
C SER A 1037 -54.76 -21.28 -28.41
N LYS A 1038 -55.08 -22.09 -29.42
CA LYS A 1038 -56.25 -23.00 -29.45
C LYS A 1038 -56.30 -24.06 -28.36
N SER A 1039 -55.16 -24.52 -27.82
CA SER A 1039 -55.18 -25.52 -26.74
C SER A 1039 -55.55 -24.92 -25.38
N PHE A 1040 -55.30 -23.62 -25.20
CA PHE A 1040 -55.62 -22.91 -23.95
C PHE A 1040 -57.10 -22.47 -23.88
N ASP A 1041 -57.86 -22.61 -24.97
CA ASP A 1041 -59.32 -22.40 -24.96
C ASP A 1041 -60.06 -23.49 -24.16
N LEU A 1042 -59.37 -24.58 -23.81
CA LEU A 1042 -59.90 -25.69 -23.00
C LEU A 1042 -59.58 -25.57 -21.50
N VAL A 1043 -58.96 -24.47 -21.05
CA VAL A 1043 -58.53 -24.29 -19.65
C VAL A 1043 -59.71 -24.26 -18.70
N GLU A 1044 -60.79 -23.56 -19.06
CA GLU A 1044 -62.02 -23.47 -18.28
C GLU A 1044 -62.61 -24.85 -18.01
N GLN A 1045 -62.69 -25.68 -19.03
CA GLN A 1045 -63.28 -27.00 -18.92
C GLN A 1045 -62.34 -27.99 -18.20
N LEU A 1046 -61.01 -27.82 -18.36
CA LEU A 1046 -60.02 -28.55 -17.58
C LEU A 1046 -60.15 -28.26 -16.08
N PHE A 1047 -60.24 -26.98 -15.68
CA PHE A 1047 -60.43 -26.61 -14.27
C PHE A 1047 -61.83 -26.96 -13.76
N ALA A 1048 -62.86 -26.98 -14.60
CA ALA A 1048 -64.18 -27.49 -14.20
C ALA A 1048 -64.13 -28.99 -13.88
N SER A 1049 -63.38 -29.78 -14.66
CA SER A 1049 -63.18 -31.22 -14.40
C SER A 1049 -62.48 -31.51 -13.07
N PHE A 1050 -61.70 -30.57 -12.52
CA PHE A 1050 -61.10 -30.70 -11.19
C PHE A 1050 -62.16 -30.77 -10.07
N LEU A 1051 -63.35 -30.22 -10.27
CA LEU A 1051 -64.44 -30.28 -9.28
C LEU A 1051 -65.01 -31.70 -9.10
N SER A 1052 -64.71 -32.65 -10.00
CA SER A 1052 -65.05 -34.06 -9.82
C SER A 1052 -63.98 -34.88 -9.09
N HIS A 1053 -62.86 -34.26 -8.66
CA HIS A 1053 -61.76 -34.97 -8.02
C HIS A 1053 -62.12 -35.42 -6.58
N THR A 1054 -61.62 -36.58 -6.14
CA THR A 1054 -61.96 -37.14 -4.81
C THR A 1054 -61.37 -36.35 -3.63
N CYS A 1055 -60.37 -35.48 -3.87
CA CYS A 1055 -59.74 -34.67 -2.83
C CYS A 1055 -60.72 -33.79 -2.06
N TRP A 1056 -61.82 -33.36 -2.70
CA TRP A 1056 -62.81 -32.45 -2.11
C TRP A 1056 -63.48 -32.98 -0.84
N LYS A 1057 -63.53 -34.32 -0.66
CA LYS A 1057 -64.07 -34.97 0.55
C LYS A 1057 -63.17 -34.80 1.78
N SER A 1058 -61.91 -34.41 1.59
CA SER A 1058 -60.89 -34.30 2.65
C SER A 1058 -60.48 -32.87 2.99
N ILE A 1059 -61.04 -31.86 2.30
CA ILE A 1059 -60.63 -30.46 2.44
C ILE A 1059 -61.41 -29.79 3.58
N GLN A 1060 -60.70 -29.13 4.48
CA GLN A 1060 -61.29 -28.26 5.51
C GLN A 1060 -61.00 -26.79 5.21
N TYR A 1061 -61.89 -25.92 5.69
CA TYR A 1061 -61.72 -24.47 5.64
C TYR A 1061 -61.22 -23.96 6.99
N HIS A 1062 -60.21 -23.10 6.95
CA HIS A 1062 -59.57 -22.55 8.14
C HIS A 1062 -59.88 -21.05 8.26
N PRO A 1063 -60.79 -20.65 9.18
CA PRO A 1063 -61.24 -19.25 9.27
C PRO A 1063 -60.15 -18.26 9.72
N GLU A 1064 -59.17 -18.74 10.50
CA GLU A 1064 -58.07 -17.92 11.01
C GLU A 1064 -57.12 -17.50 9.88
N SER A 1065 -56.79 -18.43 8.98
CA SER A 1065 -55.95 -18.19 7.81
C SER A 1065 -56.72 -17.68 6.59
N GLY A 1066 -58.04 -17.91 6.54
CA GLY A 1066 -58.91 -17.57 5.41
C GLY A 1066 -58.66 -18.42 4.18
N THR A 1067 -58.30 -19.70 4.36
CA THR A 1067 -57.89 -20.60 3.27
C THR A 1067 -58.46 -22.00 3.41
N LEU A 1068 -58.36 -22.78 2.34
CA LEU A 1068 -58.68 -24.20 2.29
C LEU A 1068 -57.38 -25.03 2.37
N ASP A 1069 -57.46 -26.21 3.00
CA ASP A 1069 -56.35 -27.18 3.03
C ASP A 1069 -55.87 -27.58 1.63
N GLN A 1070 -54.67 -28.15 1.55
CA GLN A 1070 -54.02 -28.56 0.30
C GLN A 1070 -53.83 -27.42 -0.71
N ASP A 1071 -53.78 -26.17 -0.21
CA ASP A 1071 -53.49 -24.95 -0.96
C ASP A 1071 -54.42 -24.72 -2.17
N MET A 1072 -55.70 -25.04 -1.98
CA MET A 1072 -56.74 -24.88 -3.01
C MET A 1072 -56.96 -23.42 -3.39
N PHE A 1073 -56.64 -22.49 -2.48
CA PHE A 1073 -56.64 -21.06 -2.77
C PHE A 1073 -55.68 -20.71 -3.93
N SER A 1074 -54.46 -21.25 -3.92
CA SER A 1074 -53.49 -21.03 -5.01
C SER A 1074 -54.00 -21.55 -6.36
N ILE A 1075 -54.72 -22.68 -6.39
CA ILE A 1075 -55.32 -23.21 -7.62
C ILE A 1075 -56.39 -22.25 -8.18
N SER A 1076 -57.25 -21.70 -7.32
CA SER A 1076 -58.27 -20.72 -7.74
C SER A 1076 -57.64 -19.45 -8.34
N LEU A 1077 -56.51 -19.03 -7.78
CA LEU A 1077 -55.74 -17.88 -8.25
C LEU A 1077 -55.08 -18.15 -9.61
N ALA A 1078 -54.51 -19.34 -9.79
CA ALA A 1078 -53.92 -19.76 -11.06
C ALA A 1078 -54.96 -19.76 -12.19
N PHE A 1079 -56.15 -20.30 -11.94
CA PHE A 1079 -57.26 -20.28 -12.87
C PHE A 1079 -57.64 -18.86 -13.30
N ARG A 1080 -57.86 -17.98 -12.31
CA ARG A 1080 -58.23 -16.57 -12.54
C ARG A 1080 -57.25 -15.85 -13.45
N HIS A 1081 -55.95 -15.98 -13.16
CA HIS A 1081 -54.91 -15.30 -13.93
C HIS A 1081 -54.73 -15.90 -15.34
N LEU A 1082 -54.93 -17.20 -15.51
CA LEU A 1082 -54.92 -17.86 -16.82
C LEU A 1082 -56.10 -17.39 -17.69
N SER A 1083 -57.33 -17.45 -17.18
CA SER A 1083 -58.51 -17.01 -17.94
C SER A 1083 -58.43 -15.54 -18.35
N TYR A 1084 -57.88 -14.68 -17.48
CA TYR A 1084 -57.63 -13.29 -17.84
C TYR A 1084 -56.60 -13.15 -18.99
N VAL A 1085 -55.47 -13.84 -18.89
CA VAL A 1085 -54.37 -13.76 -19.87
C VAL A 1085 -54.81 -14.33 -21.22
N ILE A 1086 -55.55 -15.42 -21.25
CA ILE A 1086 -55.99 -16.01 -22.52
C ILE A 1086 -57.05 -15.11 -23.18
N GLY A 1087 -57.93 -14.48 -22.39
CA GLY A 1087 -58.91 -13.50 -22.87
C GLY A 1087 -58.29 -12.18 -23.37
N HIS A 1088 -57.15 -11.75 -22.81
CA HIS A 1088 -56.56 -10.42 -23.08
C HIS A 1088 -55.25 -10.41 -23.86
N CYS A 1089 -54.43 -11.47 -23.84
CA CYS A 1089 -53.02 -11.45 -24.25
C CYS A 1089 -52.66 -12.38 -25.42
N THR A 1090 -53.61 -13.00 -26.12
CA THR A 1090 -53.33 -13.89 -27.26
C THR A 1090 -52.96 -13.09 -28.53
N PRO A 1091 -51.71 -13.20 -29.03
CA PRO A 1091 -51.25 -12.40 -30.17
C PRO A 1091 -51.89 -12.89 -31.49
N GLY A 1092 -52.40 -11.94 -32.31
CA GLY A 1092 -52.90 -12.20 -33.67
C GLY A 1092 -54.43 -12.29 -33.83
N VAL A 1093 -55.19 -12.12 -32.76
CA VAL A 1093 -56.63 -12.44 -32.69
C VAL A 1093 -57.50 -11.20 -32.39
N ALA A 1094 -56.94 -9.98 -32.42
CA ALA A 1094 -57.66 -8.75 -32.08
C ALA A 1094 -58.89 -8.44 -32.96
N ASN A 1095 -59.04 -9.12 -34.11
CA ASN A 1095 -60.20 -9.03 -35.01
C ASN A 1095 -61.03 -10.32 -35.07
N ASP A 1096 -60.79 -11.29 -34.18
CA ASP A 1096 -61.53 -12.54 -34.18
C ASP A 1096 -62.91 -12.33 -33.52
N PRO A 1097 -64.02 -12.46 -34.26
CA PRO A 1097 -65.37 -12.31 -33.71
C PRO A 1097 -65.71 -13.37 -32.65
N ASP A 1098 -64.92 -14.44 -32.54
CA ASP A 1098 -65.10 -15.52 -31.56
C ASP A 1098 -64.40 -15.25 -30.20
N ARG A 1099 -63.80 -14.06 -30.00
CA ARG A 1099 -63.12 -13.71 -28.74
C ARG A 1099 -64.13 -13.55 -27.60
N GLN A 1100 -64.31 -14.61 -26.83
CA GLN A 1100 -65.14 -14.58 -25.63
C GLN A 1100 -64.57 -13.62 -24.58
N SER A 1101 -65.42 -12.73 -24.06
CA SER A 1101 -65.04 -11.89 -22.92
C SER A 1101 -64.68 -12.76 -21.70
N VAL A 1102 -63.85 -12.25 -20.79
CA VAL A 1102 -63.51 -12.98 -19.53
C VAL A 1102 -64.79 -13.37 -18.77
N SER A 1103 -65.85 -12.56 -18.88
CA SER A 1103 -67.19 -12.84 -18.36
C SER A 1103 -67.82 -14.08 -19.02
N GLU A 1104 -67.80 -14.17 -20.36
CA GLU A 1104 -68.36 -15.31 -21.11
C GLU A 1104 -67.62 -16.62 -20.85
N ARG A 1105 -66.29 -16.56 -20.72
CA ARG A 1105 -65.48 -17.74 -20.36
C ARG A 1105 -65.81 -18.27 -18.97
N PHE A 1106 -66.07 -17.37 -18.02
CA PHE A 1106 -66.49 -17.75 -16.67
C PHE A 1106 -67.93 -18.27 -16.61
N GLU A 1107 -68.83 -17.76 -17.46
CA GLU A 1107 -70.15 -18.36 -17.65
C GLU A 1107 -70.02 -19.80 -18.18
N ALA A 1108 -69.17 -20.05 -19.19
CA ALA A 1108 -68.91 -21.40 -19.70
C ALA A 1108 -68.31 -22.35 -18.64
N PHE A 1109 -67.39 -21.85 -17.80
CA PHE A 1109 -66.90 -22.59 -16.64
C PHE A 1109 -68.03 -22.90 -15.65
N SER A 1110 -68.86 -21.90 -15.31
CA SER A 1110 -69.94 -22.02 -14.32
C SER A 1110 -71.02 -23.01 -14.77
N ASP A 1111 -71.36 -23.04 -16.05
CA ASP A 1111 -72.29 -24.00 -16.65
C ASP A 1111 -71.80 -25.44 -16.52
N THR A 1112 -70.48 -25.65 -16.71
CA THR A 1112 -69.84 -26.96 -16.58
C THR A 1112 -69.65 -27.36 -15.11
N ALA A 1113 -69.39 -26.39 -14.23
CA ALA A 1113 -69.09 -26.58 -12.82
C ALA A 1113 -70.33 -26.83 -11.95
N ALA A 1114 -71.47 -26.18 -12.24
CA ALA A 1114 -72.66 -26.24 -11.39
C ALA A 1114 -73.16 -27.68 -11.11
N PRO A 1115 -73.25 -28.59 -12.10
CA PRO A 1115 -73.64 -29.99 -11.85
C PRO A 1115 -72.64 -30.74 -10.95
N LEU A 1116 -71.35 -30.42 -11.04
CA LEU A 1116 -70.26 -31.09 -10.31
C LEU A 1116 -70.15 -30.62 -8.86
N VAL A 1117 -70.57 -29.39 -8.57
CA VAL A 1117 -70.59 -28.83 -7.21
C VAL A 1117 -71.74 -29.42 -6.39
N PHE A 1118 -72.94 -29.51 -6.98
CA PHE A 1118 -74.13 -29.97 -6.27
C PHE A 1118 -74.38 -31.48 -6.35
N GLY A 1119 -73.60 -32.21 -7.16
CA GLY A 1119 -73.71 -33.68 -7.30
C GLY A 1119 -73.17 -34.49 -6.11
N ASP A 1120 -72.44 -33.88 -5.18
CA ASP A 1120 -71.86 -34.52 -3.98
C ASP A 1120 -72.07 -33.62 -2.75
N GLU A 1121 -73.08 -33.93 -1.92
CA GLU A 1121 -73.49 -33.07 -0.80
C GLU A 1121 -72.39 -32.88 0.26
N ASP A 1122 -71.54 -33.88 0.49
CA ASP A 1122 -70.45 -33.82 1.48
C ASP A 1122 -69.29 -32.93 1.03
N ALA A 1123 -69.11 -32.78 -0.29
CA ALA A 1123 -68.05 -31.99 -0.89
C ALA A 1123 -68.50 -30.60 -1.38
N ALA A 1124 -69.81 -30.31 -1.36
CA ALA A 1124 -70.37 -29.05 -1.87
C ALA A 1124 -69.86 -27.81 -1.12
N GLY A 1125 -69.66 -27.91 0.20
CA GLY A 1125 -69.18 -26.80 1.04
C GLY A 1125 -67.79 -26.27 0.63
N PRO A 1126 -66.74 -27.10 0.64
CA PRO A 1126 -65.40 -26.71 0.17
C PRO A 1126 -65.36 -26.21 -1.28
N LYS A 1127 -66.14 -26.83 -2.19
CA LYS A 1127 -66.23 -26.40 -3.60
C LYS A 1127 -66.84 -25.01 -3.74
N LEU A 1128 -67.88 -24.69 -2.97
CA LEU A 1128 -68.50 -23.36 -2.96
C LEU A 1128 -67.54 -22.26 -2.45
N LEU A 1129 -66.72 -22.57 -1.45
CA LEU A 1129 -65.69 -21.66 -0.94
C LEU A 1129 -64.55 -21.43 -1.95
N PHE A 1130 -64.16 -22.48 -2.67
CA PHE A 1130 -63.18 -22.36 -3.76
C PHE A 1130 -63.68 -21.46 -4.89
N LEU A 1131 -64.96 -21.57 -5.26
CA LEU A 1131 -65.60 -20.70 -6.24
C LEU A 1131 -65.69 -19.25 -5.76
N GLU A 1132 -65.99 -19.02 -4.48
CA GLU A 1132 -66.00 -17.67 -3.91
C GLU A 1132 -64.64 -16.98 -4.01
N HIS A 1133 -63.54 -17.71 -3.75
CA HIS A 1133 -62.19 -17.17 -3.88
C HIS A 1133 -61.79 -16.81 -5.32
N MET A 1134 -62.43 -17.40 -6.34
CA MET A 1134 -62.24 -16.97 -7.72
C MET A 1134 -62.77 -15.56 -7.98
N LEU A 1135 -63.67 -15.04 -7.14
CA LEU A 1135 -64.46 -13.82 -7.34
C LEU A 1135 -64.00 -12.62 -6.52
N ASP A 1136 -63.00 -12.76 -5.65
CA ASP A 1136 -62.56 -11.71 -4.70
C ASP A 1136 -62.01 -10.42 -5.40
N ASP A 1137 -62.01 -10.31 -6.74
CA ASP A 1137 -61.66 -9.09 -7.51
C ASP A 1137 -62.61 -8.84 -8.72
N LEU A 1138 -62.74 -7.55 -9.10
CA LEU A 1138 -63.65 -6.86 -10.05
C LEU A 1138 -63.98 -7.49 -11.43
N TYR A 1139 -63.42 -8.63 -11.84
CA TYR A 1139 -63.59 -9.20 -13.19
C TYR A 1139 -64.83 -10.06 -13.35
N PHE A 1140 -65.21 -10.78 -12.29
CA PHE A 1140 -66.39 -11.61 -12.28
C PHE A 1140 -67.45 -10.89 -11.46
N THR A 1141 -68.48 -10.40 -12.13
CA THR A 1141 -69.56 -9.71 -11.41
C THR A 1141 -70.25 -10.71 -10.49
N GLN A 1142 -70.48 -10.31 -9.24
CA GLN A 1142 -71.23 -11.11 -8.27
C GLN A 1142 -72.61 -11.57 -8.84
N SER A 1143 -73.15 -10.82 -9.80
CA SER A 1143 -74.36 -11.17 -10.54
C SER A 1143 -74.25 -12.43 -11.41
N ILE A 1144 -73.07 -12.77 -11.97
CA ILE A 1144 -72.88 -14.01 -12.74
C ILE A 1144 -72.88 -15.21 -11.79
N LEU A 1145 -72.20 -15.07 -10.65
CA LEU A 1145 -72.21 -16.10 -9.63
C LEU A 1145 -73.63 -16.34 -9.11
N GLU A 1146 -74.39 -15.29 -8.79
CA GLU A 1146 -75.75 -15.41 -8.26
C GLU A 1146 -76.71 -16.15 -9.22
N ARG A 1147 -76.44 -16.16 -10.53
CA ARG A 1147 -77.22 -16.92 -11.52
C ARG A 1147 -77.01 -18.44 -11.42
N HIS A 1148 -75.81 -18.89 -11.10
CA HIS A 1148 -75.44 -20.33 -11.10
C HIS A 1148 -75.24 -20.90 -9.68
N PHE A 1149 -74.82 -20.06 -8.73
CA PHE A 1149 -74.51 -20.40 -7.34
C PHE A 1149 -75.06 -19.31 -6.38
N PRO A 1150 -76.24 -19.53 -5.75
CA PRO A 1150 -76.83 -18.56 -4.85
C PRO A 1150 -75.89 -18.17 -3.69
N SER A 1151 -75.67 -16.87 -3.48
CA SER A 1151 -74.78 -16.33 -2.44
C SER A 1151 -75.16 -16.74 -1.02
N ILE A 1152 -76.42 -17.12 -0.80
CA ILE A 1152 -76.92 -17.70 0.46
C ILE A 1152 -76.27 -19.06 0.76
N LEU A 1153 -76.02 -19.90 -0.25
CA LEU A 1153 -75.39 -21.21 -0.06
C LEU A 1153 -73.93 -21.07 0.33
N ILE A 1154 -73.22 -20.10 -0.25
CA ILE A 1154 -71.84 -19.77 0.10
C ILE A 1154 -71.75 -19.24 1.54
N LYS A 1155 -72.65 -18.32 1.92
CA LYS A 1155 -72.75 -17.83 3.31
C LYS A 1155 -73.08 -18.95 4.30
N SER A 1156 -73.99 -19.85 3.94
CA SER A 1156 -74.34 -21.01 4.75
C SER A 1156 -73.16 -21.98 4.89
N ALA A 1157 -72.40 -22.24 3.82
CA ALA A 1157 -71.19 -23.04 3.86
C ALA A 1157 -70.13 -22.41 4.78
N LYS A 1158 -69.84 -21.11 4.64
CA LYS A 1158 -68.95 -20.37 5.56
C LYS A 1158 -69.40 -20.49 7.02
N GLN A 1159 -70.69 -20.32 7.27
CA GLN A 1159 -71.25 -20.37 8.63
C GLN A 1159 -71.15 -21.77 9.23
N LYS A 1160 -71.38 -22.84 8.44
CA LYS A 1160 -71.17 -24.23 8.87
C LYS A 1160 -69.70 -24.49 9.25
N PHE A 1161 -68.75 -24.01 8.46
CA PHE A 1161 -67.31 -24.15 8.76
C PHE A 1161 -66.82 -23.25 9.91
N LEU A 1162 -67.50 -22.15 10.21
CA LEU A 1162 -67.22 -21.30 11.38
C LEU A 1162 -67.80 -21.86 12.69
N GLN A 1163 -68.81 -22.73 12.58
CA GLN A 1163 -69.49 -23.37 13.72
C GLN A 1163 -68.87 -24.73 14.08
N ALA A 1164 -68.33 -25.44 13.08
CA ALA A 1164 -67.48 -26.62 13.25
C ALA A 1164 -66.08 -26.21 13.70
#